data_AF-A0A9E7N838-F1
#
_entry.id   AF-A0A9E7N838-F1
#
_cell.length_a   1.000
_cell.length_b   1.000
_cell.length_c   1.000
_cell.angle_alpha   90.00
_cell.angle_beta   90.00
_cell.angle_gamma   90.00
#
_symmetry.space_group_name_H-M   'P 1'
#
loop_
_entity.id
_entity.type
_entity.pdbx_description
1 polymer ?
#
loop_
_entity_poly.entity_id
_entity_poly.type
_entity_poly.pdbx_seq_one_letter_code
_entity_poly.pdbx_strand_id
1 'polypeptide(L)'
;MARERSKRAIDSTLESGKENGTANDIERRTYLKVLGSTAIAGGALLSSGTAAADSHDQDLIEIDYDQYYDPSSSYNGLGDVYDVWNQRSSTSPDITSNISRTGDTSCAHYLDGDQMSANTVYPFDDHYGADVDELYQRFYVHPNGMWLSENNTMRIFWAGLRSEGDQDSGNFVTPPPFTGEDGWSVRVGFTRRENHDHPDTYTFFVYSYDARLTDSTTPYIEYGNRVQMPMNEWVKVETYQKLNTYTSSGSMNNDGVFRAWVNDELAYERENLAWRSADGNGIEYAGPLGYDLYQDNDPHTIYFDDHVMLVNGTREDWLNYDGGESGDGGDEEKETDDTGDQNELAILTEAGADRVRYRFVADGPVSTADLGTSPSGNSVSANGNDTITEREDGTYEVEGLTGNGWGDGFAVDGEIVAFEAENADSDADPAFWLEWNGEEVAVADLVGDDEEGTEDDSKSENELAILTEPGADRVRYRFVANGPVSTADLGTSPSGNSVSANGNDTITEREDGTYEVDGLTGNGWGDGFVVEGDVVTFEAENADSDADPAFWLEWNGEEVAVADLTGGNEDTDPEPAEFAILTEPGADRVRYRFVANGPVTVTDLETSPSGNPVSANDNDTITYYETGYYEVEGLTGNGWGDGFVVEGDIVTFEAENADSDADPAFWLEWNGEEVAVADL
;
A
#
# COMPACT_ATOMS: atom_id res chain seq x y z
N MET A 1 36.49 -17.54 -33.56
CA MET A 1 37.30 -16.42 -34.10
C MET A 1 36.89 -15.19 -33.30
N ALA A 2 37.70 -14.74 -32.36
CA ALA A 2 37.39 -13.57 -31.54
C ALA A 2 37.34 -12.32 -32.45
N ARG A 3 36.18 -11.67 -32.54
CA ARG A 3 36.03 -10.37 -33.21
C ARG A 3 36.23 -9.28 -32.16
N GLU A 4 37.18 -8.38 -32.41
CA GLU A 4 37.33 -7.14 -31.65
C GLU A 4 36.08 -6.27 -31.84
N ARG A 5 35.39 -5.95 -30.73
CA ARG A 5 34.31 -4.95 -30.68
C ARG A 5 34.94 -3.55 -30.78
N SER A 6 34.64 -2.83 -31.85
CA SER A 6 35.08 -1.44 -32.06
C SER A 6 33.90 -0.52 -31.76
N LYS A 7 33.93 0.18 -30.62
CA LYS A 7 32.99 1.28 -30.29
C LYS A 7 32.98 2.29 -31.44
N ARG A 8 31.89 2.36 -32.20
CA ARG A 8 31.72 3.29 -33.32
C ARG A 8 30.71 4.35 -32.90
N ALA A 9 31.20 5.58 -32.72
CA ALA A 9 30.36 6.74 -32.44
C ALA A 9 29.35 6.93 -33.59
N ILE A 10 28.07 7.02 -33.22
CA ILE A 10 26.97 7.34 -34.12
C ILE A 10 26.96 8.86 -34.31
N ASP A 11 27.22 9.30 -35.53
CA ASP A 11 27.19 10.69 -35.96
C ASP A 11 25.77 11.00 -36.49
N SER A 12 24.90 11.51 -35.62
CA SER A 12 23.62 12.10 -36.02
C SER A 12 23.69 13.60 -35.81
N THR A 13 23.87 14.35 -36.89
CA THR A 13 23.86 15.81 -36.92
C THR A 13 22.47 16.38 -36.55
N LEU A 14 22.33 16.76 -35.29
CA LEU A 14 21.49 17.88 -34.83
C LEU A 14 22.39 18.74 -33.93
N GLU A 15 22.69 19.95 -34.38
CA GLU A 15 23.53 20.91 -33.65
C GLU A 15 22.82 21.38 -32.37
N SER A 16 23.14 20.76 -31.23
CA SER A 16 23.10 21.41 -29.92
C SER A 16 24.43 21.11 -29.20
N GLY A 17 25.06 22.17 -28.68
CA GLY A 17 26.45 22.14 -28.23
C GLY A 17 26.66 21.26 -27.01
N LYS A 18 27.42 20.16 -27.18
CA LYS A 18 28.05 19.44 -26.07
C LYS A 18 29.39 20.11 -25.71
N GLU A 19 29.42 20.83 -24.60
CA GLU A 19 30.67 21.10 -23.89
C GLU A 19 31.13 19.80 -23.22
N ASN A 20 32.34 19.36 -23.56
CA ASN A 20 32.98 18.20 -22.94
C ASN A 20 33.37 18.54 -21.49
N GLY A 21 32.48 18.25 -20.54
CA GLY A 21 32.83 18.10 -19.14
C GLY A 21 33.59 16.78 -18.93
N THR A 22 34.80 16.87 -18.37
CA THR A 22 35.58 15.72 -17.93
C THR A 22 34.82 14.95 -16.86
N ALA A 23 34.60 13.65 -17.10
CA ALA A 23 33.99 12.72 -16.15
C ALA A 23 34.68 12.81 -14.78
N ASN A 24 33.92 13.17 -13.76
CA ASN A 24 34.24 12.84 -12.39
C ASN A 24 33.87 11.36 -12.20
N ASP A 25 34.83 10.56 -11.74
CA ASP A 25 34.62 9.20 -11.28
C ASP A 25 33.78 9.24 -9.98
N ILE A 26 32.47 9.41 -10.11
CA ILE A 26 31.52 9.08 -9.04
C ILE A 26 31.45 7.55 -9.00
N GLU A 27 31.68 6.97 -7.83
CA GLU A 27 31.61 5.53 -7.60
C GLU A 27 30.19 5.02 -7.92
N ARG A 28 30.03 4.45 -9.12
CA ARG A 28 28.80 3.80 -9.58
C ARG A 28 28.56 2.54 -8.74
N ARG A 29 27.80 2.64 -7.66
CA ARG A 29 27.34 1.49 -6.87
C ARG A 29 25.86 1.28 -7.12
N THR A 30 25.55 0.56 -8.19
CA THR A 30 24.31 -0.23 -8.21
C THR A 30 24.55 -1.39 -7.24
N TYR A 31 23.75 -1.53 -6.18
CA TYR A 31 23.93 -2.61 -5.21
C TYR A 31 23.49 -3.94 -5.84
N LEU A 32 24.43 -4.63 -6.48
CA LEU A 32 24.26 -6.06 -6.79
C LEU A 32 24.27 -6.83 -5.46
N LYS A 33 23.09 -7.20 -4.95
CA LYS A 33 22.97 -8.23 -3.90
C LYS A 33 23.22 -9.59 -4.56
N VAL A 34 24.48 -10.01 -4.66
CA VAL A 34 24.85 -11.35 -5.16
C VAL A 34 24.54 -12.39 -4.10
N LEU A 35 23.65 -13.34 -4.39
CA LEU A 35 23.33 -14.45 -3.49
C LEU A 35 24.48 -15.46 -3.45
N GLY A 36 25.11 -15.61 -2.28
CA GLY A 36 26.17 -16.59 -2.05
C GLY A 36 25.62 -17.99 -1.80
N SER A 37 25.49 -18.81 -2.83
CA SER A 37 25.22 -20.25 -2.65
C SER A 37 26.46 -20.94 -2.05
N THR A 38 26.33 -21.40 -0.80
CA THR A 38 27.42 -22.04 -0.05
C THR A 38 27.79 -23.41 -0.66
N ALA A 39 28.84 -23.46 -1.49
CA ALA A 39 29.35 -24.70 -2.04
C ALA A 39 30.04 -25.56 -0.95
N ILE A 40 29.32 -26.55 -0.40
CA ILE A 40 29.90 -27.57 0.48
C ILE A 40 30.83 -28.49 -0.33
N ALA A 41 32.13 -28.30 -0.14
CA ALA A 41 33.15 -29.21 -0.64
C ALA A 41 33.26 -30.46 0.26
N GLY A 42 32.78 -31.61 -0.20
CA GLY A 42 33.06 -32.87 0.51
C GLY A 42 32.51 -34.16 -0.09
N GLY A 43 33.38 -34.98 -0.70
CA GLY A 43 33.29 -36.44 -0.57
C GLY A 43 32.84 -37.24 -1.79
N ALA A 44 33.81 -37.82 -2.49
CA ALA A 44 33.68 -38.72 -3.63
C ALA A 44 32.73 -39.93 -3.43
N LEU A 45 31.84 -40.17 -4.40
CA LEU A 45 31.31 -41.49 -4.76
C LEU A 45 30.95 -41.55 -6.26
N LEU A 46 31.37 -42.63 -6.91
CA LEU A 46 31.30 -42.88 -8.35
C LEU A 46 29.88 -43.22 -8.83
N SER A 47 29.44 -42.61 -9.93
CA SER A 47 28.84 -43.22 -11.14
C SER A 47 27.53 -42.61 -11.69
N SER A 48 27.50 -42.55 -13.03
CA SER A 48 26.43 -42.21 -13.99
C SER A 48 25.94 -40.76 -14.08
N GLY A 49 26.31 -40.12 -15.20
CA GLY A 49 26.04 -38.74 -15.55
C GLY A 49 24.57 -38.42 -15.79
N THR A 50 24.10 -37.47 -15.00
CA THR A 50 23.07 -36.49 -15.34
C THR A 50 23.80 -35.15 -15.40
N ALA A 51 23.60 -34.37 -16.46
CA ALA A 51 24.16 -33.03 -16.55
C ALA A 51 23.55 -32.21 -15.40
N ALA A 52 24.38 -31.78 -14.45
CA ALA A 52 23.96 -30.79 -13.47
C ALA A 52 23.60 -29.52 -14.25
N ALA A 53 22.37 -29.03 -14.09
CA ALA A 53 22.02 -27.69 -14.50
C ALA A 53 22.95 -26.74 -13.76
N ASP A 54 23.65 -25.87 -14.48
CA ASP A 54 24.33 -24.72 -13.89
C ASP A 54 23.23 -23.91 -13.19
N SER A 55 23.22 -23.92 -11.86
CA SER A 55 22.41 -22.98 -11.10
C SER A 55 23.09 -21.63 -11.26
N HIS A 56 22.68 -20.87 -12.28
CA HIS A 56 22.99 -19.46 -12.31
C HIS A 56 22.36 -18.85 -11.07
N ASP A 57 23.18 -18.25 -10.20
CA ASP A 57 22.69 -17.51 -9.05
C ASP A 57 21.69 -16.45 -9.57
N GLN A 58 20.57 -16.31 -8.86
CA GLN A 58 19.59 -15.27 -9.13
C GLN A 58 20.16 -13.95 -8.63
N ASP A 59 20.01 -12.90 -9.43
CA ASP A 59 20.52 -11.58 -9.08
C ASP A 59 19.38 -10.56 -9.11
N LEU A 60 19.19 -9.91 -7.97
CA LEU A 60 18.21 -8.85 -7.78
C LEU A 60 18.81 -7.49 -8.15
N ILE A 61 18.08 -6.73 -8.94
CA ILE A 61 18.38 -5.35 -9.30
C ILE A 61 17.18 -4.50 -8.89
N GLU A 62 17.40 -3.57 -7.98
CA GLU A 62 16.41 -2.64 -7.49
C GLU A 62 16.82 -1.21 -7.88
N ILE A 63 15.87 -0.45 -8.41
CA ILE A 63 16.07 0.93 -8.82
C ILE A 63 15.32 1.84 -7.85
N ASP A 64 16.05 2.36 -6.87
CA ASP A 64 15.59 3.43 -5.98
C ASP A 64 15.88 4.78 -6.65
N TYR A 65 14.83 5.51 -7.05
CA TYR A 65 14.98 6.77 -7.77
C TYR A 65 15.59 7.89 -6.92
N ASP A 66 15.43 7.86 -5.59
CA ASP A 66 15.95 8.89 -4.68
C ASP A 66 17.48 8.89 -4.67
N GLN A 67 18.09 7.70 -4.79
CA GLN A 67 19.55 7.56 -4.88
C GLN A 67 20.15 8.17 -6.13
N TYR A 68 19.37 8.25 -7.21
CA TYR A 68 19.83 8.78 -8.49
C TYR A 68 19.41 10.22 -8.72
N TYR A 69 18.47 10.78 -7.95
CA TYR A 69 18.00 12.14 -8.15
C TYR A 69 19.14 13.17 -8.00
N ASP A 70 19.52 13.76 -9.13
CA ASP A 70 20.48 14.87 -9.18
C ASP A 70 19.97 15.94 -10.16
N PRO A 71 19.35 17.03 -9.69
CA PRO A 71 18.82 18.08 -10.56
C PRO A 71 19.91 18.82 -11.37
N SER A 72 21.19 18.57 -11.09
CA SER A 72 22.33 19.13 -11.83
C SER A 72 22.84 18.23 -12.97
N SER A 73 22.43 16.96 -13.01
CA SER A 73 22.85 16.00 -14.03
C SER A 73 21.85 15.93 -15.19
N SER A 74 22.18 15.15 -16.22
CA SER A 74 21.26 14.97 -17.35
C SER A 74 20.01 14.20 -16.92
N TYR A 75 18.84 14.73 -17.26
CA TYR A 75 17.54 14.11 -16.95
C TYR A 75 17.32 13.92 -15.44
N ASN A 76 17.83 14.85 -14.62
CA ASN A 76 17.80 14.80 -13.16
C ASN A 76 18.35 13.48 -12.58
N GLY A 77 19.34 12.87 -13.23
CA GLY A 77 19.98 11.62 -12.79
C GLY A 77 19.49 10.36 -13.48
N LEU A 78 18.41 10.45 -14.25
CA LEU A 78 17.86 9.31 -14.99
C LEU A 78 18.90 8.67 -15.94
N GLY A 79 19.83 9.48 -16.48
CA GLY A 79 20.90 9.02 -17.36
C GLY A 79 22.00 8.21 -16.67
N ASP A 80 22.03 8.18 -15.32
CA ASP A 80 22.98 7.36 -14.56
C ASP A 80 22.46 5.92 -14.36
N VAL A 81 21.15 5.70 -14.52
CA VAL A 81 20.49 4.39 -14.45
C VAL A 81 20.13 3.84 -15.83
N TYR A 82 19.56 4.71 -16.68
CA TYR A 82 18.98 4.30 -17.94
C TYR A 82 19.67 4.95 -19.13
N ASP A 83 19.83 4.16 -20.19
CA ASP A 83 20.05 4.68 -21.53
C ASP A 83 18.75 5.33 -22.04
N VAL A 84 18.76 6.66 -22.19
CA VAL A 84 17.65 7.42 -22.78
C VAL A 84 17.87 7.58 -24.29
N TRP A 85 17.01 6.98 -25.11
CA TRP A 85 17.16 7.00 -26.57
C TRP A 85 15.83 7.04 -27.33
N ASN A 86 15.92 7.42 -28.62
CA ASN A 86 14.77 7.63 -29.51
C ASN A 86 13.74 8.60 -28.91
N GLN A 87 14.22 9.65 -28.23
CA GLN A 87 13.35 10.71 -27.74
C GLN A 87 12.68 11.42 -28.93
N ARG A 88 11.35 11.53 -28.89
CA ARG A 88 10.58 12.26 -29.92
C ARG A 88 9.80 13.43 -29.34
N SER A 89 9.55 13.42 -28.04
CA SER A 89 8.91 14.50 -27.32
C SER A 89 9.82 15.71 -27.23
N SER A 90 9.21 16.89 -27.19
CA SER A 90 9.93 18.11 -26.82
C SER A 90 10.45 18.10 -25.38
N THR A 91 9.85 17.30 -24.50
CA THR A 91 10.19 17.17 -23.08
C THR A 91 10.76 15.78 -22.79
N SER A 92 12.01 15.73 -22.35
CA SER A 92 12.69 14.47 -22.01
C SER A 92 12.10 13.84 -20.76
N PRO A 93 12.15 12.50 -20.61
CA PRO A 93 11.87 11.89 -19.31
C PRO A 93 12.93 12.33 -18.29
N ASP A 94 12.56 12.35 -17.01
CA ASP A 94 13.44 12.68 -15.89
C ASP A 94 13.02 11.96 -14.60
N ILE A 95 13.84 12.12 -13.54
CA ILE A 95 13.44 11.81 -12.17
C ILE A 95 12.81 13.07 -11.55
N THR A 96 11.67 12.93 -10.88
CA THR A 96 10.87 14.04 -10.36
C THR A 96 10.26 13.72 -9.00
N SER A 97 9.99 14.75 -8.21
CA SER A 97 9.35 14.64 -6.88
C SER A 97 7.86 15.04 -6.91
N ASN A 98 7.23 15.02 -8.08
CA ASN A 98 5.84 15.48 -8.22
C ASN A 98 4.83 14.46 -7.71
N ILE A 99 5.02 13.19 -8.09
CA ILE A 99 4.20 12.05 -7.70
C ILE A 99 5.16 10.89 -7.53
N SER A 100 5.26 10.35 -6.32
CA SER A 100 5.97 9.11 -5.99
C SER A 100 5.01 8.13 -5.34
N ARG A 101 5.39 6.86 -5.30
CA ARG A 101 4.76 5.79 -4.55
C ARG A 101 5.60 5.43 -3.33
N THR A 102 6.90 5.29 -3.55
CA THR A 102 7.89 4.92 -2.55
C THR A 102 8.94 6.01 -2.51
N GLY A 103 9.22 6.54 -1.32
CA GLY A 103 10.17 7.64 -1.16
C GLY A 103 9.70 8.95 -1.81
N ASP A 104 10.65 9.80 -2.18
CA ASP A 104 10.40 11.19 -2.56
C ASP A 104 10.33 11.41 -4.08
N THR A 105 10.80 10.46 -4.89
CA THR A 105 10.94 10.64 -6.33
C THR A 105 10.49 9.44 -7.18
N SER A 106 10.17 9.72 -8.45
CA SER A 106 9.79 8.71 -9.44
C SER A 106 10.31 9.09 -10.84
N CYS A 107 10.28 8.15 -11.79
CA CYS A 107 10.59 8.43 -13.19
C CYS A 107 9.36 8.91 -13.95
N ALA A 108 9.41 10.12 -14.52
CA ALA A 108 8.32 10.70 -15.31
C ALA A 108 8.61 10.67 -16.82
N HIS A 109 7.60 10.27 -17.59
CA HIS A 109 7.56 10.40 -19.05
C HIS A 109 6.50 11.41 -19.46
N TYR A 110 6.92 12.55 -19.99
CA TYR A 110 6.05 13.63 -20.45
C TYR A 110 5.68 13.45 -21.93
N LEU A 111 4.38 13.44 -22.23
CA LEU A 111 3.83 13.30 -23.58
C LEU A 111 3.03 14.55 -23.96
N ASP A 112 3.73 15.56 -24.49
CA ASP A 112 3.16 16.87 -24.86
C ASP A 112 2.58 16.89 -26.29
N GLY A 113 1.79 15.87 -26.63
CA GLY A 113 1.20 15.68 -27.98
C GLY A 113 2.12 15.02 -29.01
N ASP A 114 3.38 14.74 -28.64
CA ASP A 114 4.27 13.88 -29.42
C ASP A 114 3.93 12.40 -29.18
N GLN A 115 4.13 11.56 -30.19
CA GLN A 115 3.81 10.13 -30.09
C GLN A 115 4.68 9.40 -29.06
N MET A 116 5.86 9.90 -28.72
CA MET A 116 6.78 9.14 -27.89
C MET A 116 7.59 10.09 -27.04
N SER A 117 7.68 9.82 -25.74
CA SER A 117 8.60 10.52 -24.84
C SER A 117 10.02 10.09 -25.20
N ALA A 118 10.51 9.01 -24.59
CA ALA A 118 11.70 8.26 -25.00
C ALA A 118 11.55 6.79 -24.60
N ASN A 119 12.51 5.94 -24.98
CA ASN A 119 12.72 4.71 -24.22
C ASN A 119 13.74 5.00 -23.10
N THR A 120 13.46 4.50 -21.90
CA THR A 120 14.38 4.52 -20.75
C THR A 120 14.75 3.08 -20.46
N VAL A 121 15.94 2.66 -20.89
CA VAL A 121 16.30 1.24 -20.92
C VAL A 121 17.47 0.97 -20.00
N TYR A 122 17.36 -0.03 -19.14
CA TYR A 122 18.42 -0.51 -18.29
C TYR A 122 19.29 -1.47 -19.12
N PRO A 123 20.56 -1.13 -19.44
CA PRO A 123 21.39 -1.94 -20.31
C PRO A 123 22.07 -3.07 -19.52
N PHE A 124 21.60 -4.31 -19.66
CA PHE A 124 22.18 -5.44 -18.91
C PHE A 124 23.66 -5.66 -19.25
N ASP A 125 24.10 -5.39 -20.48
CA ASP A 125 25.50 -5.55 -20.87
C ASP A 125 26.48 -4.64 -20.10
N ASP A 126 26.02 -3.44 -19.74
CA ASP A 126 26.81 -2.45 -19.01
C ASP A 126 26.80 -2.68 -17.49
N HIS A 127 25.71 -3.26 -16.95
CA HIS A 127 25.53 -3.39 -15.49
C HIS A 127 25.64 -4.82 -14.95
N TYR A 128 25.33 -5.84 -15.75
CA TYR A 128 25.17 -7.22 -15.32
C TYR A 128 26.04 -8.21 -16.11
N GLY A 129 26.21 -7.95 -17.40
CA GLY A 129 26.76 -8.88 -18.39
C GLY A 129 25.77 -9.10 -19.53
N ALA A 130 26.29 -9.42 -20.72
CA ALA A 130 25.44 -9.71 -21.88
C ALA A 130 24.67 -11.03 -21.69
N ASP A 131 23.57 -11.19 -22.44
CA ASP A 131 22.83 -12.45 -22.62
C ASP A 131 21.99 -12.93 -21.42
N VAL A 132 21.06 -12.10 -20.94
CA VAL A 132 20.03 -12.56 -19.99
C VAL A 132 19.02 -13.47 -20.69
N ASP A 133 18.72 -14.63 -20.11
CA ASP A 133 17.82 -15.63 -20.71
C ASP A 133 16.43 -15.66 -20.08
N GLU A 134 16.34 -15.20 -18.84
CA GLU A 134 15.17 -15.26 -17.99
C GLU A 134 15.15 -14.02 -17.11
N LEU A 135 14.02 -13.32 -17.10
CA LEU A 135 13.85 -12.05 -16.41
C LEU A 135 12.44 -11.97 -15.84
N TYR A 136 12.35 -11.80 -14.53
CA TYR A 136 11.18 -11.22 -13.89
C TYR A 136 11.42 -9.73 -13.64
N GLN A 137 10.37 -8.92 -13.70
CA GLN A 137 10.43 -7.54 -13.27
C GLN A 137 9.08 -7.01 -12.81
N ARG A 138 9.12 -6.02 -11.93
CA ARG A 138 7.99 -5.29 -11.36
C ARG A 138 8.23 -3.80 -11.50
N PHE A 139 7.17 -3.05 -11.71
CA PHE A 139 7.13 -1.60 -11.54
C PHE A 139 5.72 -1.17 -11.17
N TYR A 140 5.60 -0.02 -10.55
CA TYR A 140 4.33 0.68 -10.41
C TYR A 140 4.21 1.77 -11.47
N VAL A 141 3.02 1.93 -12.04
CA VAL A 141 2.73 2.98 -13.03
C VAL A 141 1.60 3.84 -12.56
N HIS A 142 1.76 5.16 -12.70
CA HIS A 142 0.69 6.12 -12.49
C HIS A 142 0.39 6.90 -13.79
N PRO A 143 -0.61 6.46 -14.57
CA PRO A 143 -1.11 7.18 -15.73
C PRO A 143 -1.82 8.49 -15.31
N ASN A 144 -1.13 9.63 -15.34
CA ASN A 144 -1.65 10.91 -14.85
C ASN A 144 -2.22 11.80 -15.96
N GLY A 145 -3.48 12.19 -15.81
CA GLY A 145 -4.20 13.08 -16.72
C GLY A 145 -4.39 12.48 -18.12
N MET A 146 -4.35 11.16 -18.24
CA MET A 146 -4.28 10.49 -19.53
C MET A 146 -5.65 10.13 -20.09
N TRP A 147 -5.83 10.43 -21.37
CA TRP A 147 -6.98 10.00 -22.14
C TRP A 147 -6.55 9.36 -23.46
N LEU A 148 -6.95 8.11 -23.70
CA LEU A 148 -6.76 7.46 -24.99
C LEU A 148 -8.10 7.41 -25.75
N SER A 149 -8.05 7.77 -27.03
CA SER A 149 -9.16 7.52 -27.94
C SER A 149 -9.39 6.01 -28.15
N GLU A 150 -10.56 5.61 -28.66
CA GLU A 150 -10.95 4.21 -28.91
C GLU A 150 -9.90 3.38 -29.66
N ASN A 151 -9.08 4.01 -30.52
CA ASN A 151 -8.08 3.32 -31.33
C ASN A 151 -6.65 3.51 -30.84
N ASN A 152 -6.46 4.26 -29.75
CA ASN A 152 -5.13 4.59 -29.24
C ASN A 152 -4.61 3.51 -28.31
N THR A 153 -3.29 3.40 -28.25
CA THR A 153 -2.57 2.45 -27.40
C THR A 153 -1.39 3.19 -26.80
N MET A 154 -1.23 3.07 -25.49
CA MET A 154 -0.03 3.47 -24.78
C MET A 154 0.83 2.23 -24.54
N ARG A 155 2.11 2.28 -24.89
CA ARG A 155 3.08 1.25 -24.46
C ARG A 155 3.88 1.85 -23.32
N ILE A 156 3.90 1.12 -22.21
CA ILE A 156 4.51 1.57 -20.95
C ILE A 156 5.80 0.85 -20.61
N PHE A 157 6.05 -0.29 -21.26
CA PHE A 157 7.08 -1.20 -20.85
C PHE A 157 7.70 -1.94 -22.03
N TRP A 158 8.98 -2.29 -21.93
CA TRP A 158 9.57 -3.26 -22.85
C TRP A 158 10.65 -4.17 -22.25
N ALA A 159 10.81 -5.34 -22.86
CA ALA A 159 12.00 -6.17 -22.75
C ALA A 159 12.40 -6.60 -24.17
N GLY A 160 13.69 -6.55 -24.48
CA GLY A 160 14.10 -6.82 -25.86
C GLY A 160 15.60 -6.85 -26.12
N LEU A 161 15.90 -7.07 -27.39
CA LEU A 161 17.25 -7.11 -27.94
C LEU A 161 17.66 -5.76 -28.55
N ARG A 162 18.80 -5.23 -28.11
CA ARG A 162 19.64 -4.23 -28.79
C ARG A 162 20.39 -4.89 -29.95
N SER A 163 19.78 -4.95 -31.13
CA SER A 163 20.59 -5.24 -32.33
C SER A 163 21.59 -4.10 -32.57
N GLU A 164 22.87 -4.29 -32.22
CA GLU A 164 24.01 -3.39 -32.56
C GLU A 164 24.27 -3.27 -34.09
N GLY A 165 23.30 -3.55 -34.96
CA GLY A 165 23.47 -3.36 -36.40
C GLY A 165 22.16 -3.24 -37.15
N ASP A 166 21.84 -2.02 -37.62
CA ASP A 166 20.91 -1.63 -38.69
C ASP A 166 19.50 -2.30 -38.76
N GLN A 167 19.15 -3.20 -37.83
CA GLN A 167 17.94 -4.03 -37.80
C GLN A 167 17.27 -3.97 -36.42
N ASP A 168 17.09 -2.76 -35.89
CA ASP A 168 16.35 -2.55 -34.63
C ASP A 168 15.01 -3.31 -34.68
N SER A 169 14.58 -3.82 -33.52
CA SER A 169 13.36 -4.61 -33.24
C SER A 169 12.04 -3.85 -33.51
N GLY A 170 11.92 -3.25 -34.69
CA GLY A 170 10.86 -2.34 -35.12
C GLY A 170 11.21 -1.53 -36.37
N ASN A 171 12.46 -1.55 -36.84
CA ASN A 171 12.87 -0.91 -38.08
C ASN A 171 12.85 -1.98 -39.19
N PHE A 172 11.76 -1.95 -39.95
CA PHE A 172 11.29 -2.85 -41.02
C PHE A 172 12.27 -3.09 -42.21
N VAL A 173 13.58 -3.13 -41.98
CA VAL A 173 14.60 -3.10 -43.04
C VAL A 173 14.70 -4.44 -43.77
N THR A 174 14.24 -5.54 -43.15
CA THR A 174 14.23 -6.89 -43.75
C THR A 174 12.83 -7.48 -43.72
N PRO A 175 12.20 -7.79 -44.88
CA PRO A 175 10.91 -8.46 -44.88
C PRO A 175 11.03 -9.86 -44.27
N PRO A 176 9.94 -10.39 -43.68
CA PRO A 176 9.87 -11.75 -43.13
C PRO A 176 10.51 -12.80 -44.04
N PRO A 177 11.05 -13.90 -43.48
CA PRO A 177 10.84 -14.37 -42.10
C PRO A 177 11.87 -13.86 -41.09
N PHE A 178 11.43 -13.64 -39.86
CA PHE A 178 12.31 -13.43 -38.70
C PHE A 178 13.06 -14.73 -38.39
N THR A 179 14.39 -14.69 -38.34
CA THR A 179 15.21 -15.91 -38.26
C THR A 179 15.58 -16.34 -36.85
N GLY A 180 15.26 -15.50 -35.85
CA GLY A 180 15.79 -15.63 -34.48
C GLY A 180 17.24 -15.18 -34.34
N GLU A 181 17.86 -14.63 -35.39
CA GLU A 181 19.14 -13.90 -35.34
C GLU A 181 18.96 -12.38 -35.49
N ASP A 182 17.79 -11.94 -35.99
CA ASP A 182 17.51 -10.56 -36.40
C ASP A 182 16.78 -9.74 -35.30
N GLY A 183 16.88 -10.18 -34.04
CA GLY A 183 16.26 -9.55 -32.89
C GLY A 183 14.76 -9.81 -32.70
N TRP A 184 14.28 -9.44 -31.51
CA TRP A 184 12.90 -9.58 -31.08
C TRP A 184 12.58 -8.48 -30.05
N SER A 185 11.31 -8.24 -29.79
CA SER A 185 10.89 -7.38 -28.68
C SER A 185 9.54 -7.81 -28.16
N VAL A 186 9.35 -7.68 -26.86
CA VAL A 186 8.04 -7.73 -26.21
C VAL A 186 7.81 -6.43 -25.45
N ARG A 187 6.60 -5.90 -25.53
CA ARG A 187 6.19 -4.66 -24.88
C ARG A 187 4.81 -4.87 -24.29
N VAL A 188 4.55 -4.20 -23.18
CA VAL A 188 3.20 -4.17 -22.62
C VAL A 188 2.69 -2.74 -22.53
N GLY A 189 1.38 -2.62 -22.39
CA GLY A 189 0.71 -1.34 -22.48
C GLY A 189 -0.77 -1.47 -22.21
N PHE A 190 -1.48 -0.36 -22.40
CA PHE A 190 -2.91 -0.32 -22.26
C PHE A 190 -3.58 0.47 -23.40
N THR A 191 -4.83 0.14 -23.64
CA THR A 191 -5.56 0.60 -24.81
C THR A 191 -7.04 0.69 -24.53
N ARG A 192 -7.72 1.59 -25.23
CA ARG A 192 -9.18 1.67 -25.18
C ARG A 192 -9.85 0.74 -26.18
N ARG A 193 -9.07 0.09 -27.05
CA ARG A 193 -9.60 -0.88 -28.00
C ARG A 193 -10.30 -1.99 -27.25
N GLU A 194 -11.47 -2.38 -27.75
CA GLU A 194 -12.31 -3.42 -27.16
C GLU A 194 -12.80 -3.11 -25.73
N ASN A 195 -12.58 -1.88 -25.21
CA ASN A 195 -13.07 -1.44 -23.90
C ASN A 195 -14.35 -0.58 -24.03
N HIS A 196 -15.42 -1.20 -24.53
CA HIS A 196 -16.68 -0.47 -24.80
C HIS A 196 -17.50 -0.20 -23.53
N ASP A 197 -17.26 -0.94 -22.45
CA ASP A 197 -18.16 -0.99 -21.29
C ASP A 197 -17.60 -0.29 -20.02
N HIS A 198 -16.32 0.10 -20.00
CA HIS A 198 -15.69 0.77 -18.85
C HIS A 198 -15.03 2.09 -19.30
N PRO A 199 -15.70 3.25 -19.08
CA PRO A 199 -15.21 4.53 -19.60
C PRO A 199 -13.92 5.02 -18.92
N ASP A 200 -13.65 4.55 -17.70
CA ASP A 200 -12.60 5.08 -16.82
C ASP A 200 -11.38 4.15 -16.69
N THR A 201 -11.34 3.07 -17.48
CA THR A 201 -10.27 2.09 -17.44
C THR A 201 -9.72 1.80 -18.85
N TYR A 202 -8.60 1.09 -18.91
CA TYR A 202 -8.01 0.64 -20.16
C TYR A 202 -7.69 -0.85 -20.14
N THR A 203 -7.82 -1.49 -21.29
CA THR A 203 -7.50 -2.90 -21.47
C THR A 203 -5.99 -3.08 -21.53
N PHE A 204 -5.43 -3.97 -20.72
CA PHE A 204 -4.04 -4.40 -20.85
C PHE A 204 -3.79 -5.12 -22.19
N PHE A 205 -2.67 -4.83 -22.86
CA PHE A 205 -2.27 -5.54 -24.07
C PHE A 205 -0.77 -5.85 -24.10
N VAL A 206 -0.43 -6.89 -24.85
CA VAL A 206 0.93 -7.29 -25.17
C VAL A 206 1.19 -7.07 -26.65
N TYR A 207 2.35 -6.50 -26.94
CA TYR A 207 2.89 -6.27 -28.27
C TYR A 207 4.19 -7.05 -28.43
N SER A 208 4.25 -7.99 -29.35
CA SER A 208 5.44 -8.83 -29.50
C SER A 208 5.82 -9.14 -30.95
N TYR A 209 7.12 -9.31 -31.15
CA TYR A 209 7.72 -9.92 -32.33
C TYR A 209 8.47 -11.18 -31.91
N ASP A 210 8.15 -12.31 -32.54
CA ASP A 210 8.87 -13.57 -32.37
C ASP A 210 9.16 -14.21 -33.74
N ALA A 211 10.09 -15.16 -33.78
CA ALA A 211 10.61 -15.74 -35.02
C ALA A 211 9.58 -16.59 -35.81
N ARG A 212 8.40 -16.85 -35.24
CA ARG A 212 7.28 -17.54 -35.92
C ARG A 212 6.42 -16.61 -36.76
N LEU A 213 6.68 -15.32 -36.77
CA LEU A 213 6.04 -14.38 -37.69
C LEU A 213 6.50 -14.67 -39.13
N THR A 214 5.81 -15.59 -39.81
CA THR A 214 6.22 -16.09 -41.14
C THR A 214 5.73 -15.24 -42.32
N ASP A 215 4.69 -14.44 -42.15
CA ASP A 215 3.95 -13.83 -43.27
C ASP A 215 3.54 -12.36 -43.05
N SER A 216 3.89 -11.80 -41.90
CA SER A 216 3.34 -10.56 -41.40
C SER A 216 4.46 -9.61 -40.97
N THR A 217 4.50 -8.41 -41.57
CA THR A 217 5.24 -7.27 -41.00
C THR A 217 4.54 -6.70 -39.76
N THR A 218 3.37 -7.23 -39.41
CA THR A 218 2.56 -6.77 -38.29
C THR A 218 2.93 -7.58 -37.04
N PRO A 219 3.24 -6.90 -35.92
CA PRO A 219 3.46 -7.53 -34.62
C PRO A 219 2.20 -8.25 -34.14
N TYR A 220 2.37 -9.20 -33.23
CA TYR A 220 1.24 -9.68 -32.44
C TYR A 220 0.81 -8.56 -31.50
N ILE A 221 -0.45 -8.15 -31.60
CA ILE A 221 -1.12 -7.31 -30.60
C ILE A 221 -2.21 -8.17 -30.02
N GLU A 222 -2.02 -8.57 -28.77
CA GLU A 222 -2.91 -9.48 -28.06
C GLU A 222 -3.43 -8.75 -26.82
N TYR A 223 -4.74 -8.68 -26.71
CA TYR A 223 -5.40 -8.07 -25.56
C TYR A 223 -5.51 -9.14 -24.48
N GLY A 224 -5.15 -8.78 -23.24
CA GLY A 224 -5.21 -9.69 -22.10
C GLY A 224 -6.63 -10.11 -21.74
N ASN A 225 -6.80 -10.80 -20.61
CA ASN A 225 -8.08 -11.28 -20.09
C ASN A 225 -9.05 -10.16 -19.63
N ARG A 226 -8.94 -8.95 -20.20
CA ARG A 226 -9.68 -7.73 -19.84
C ARG A 226 -9.40 -7.22 -18.43
N VAL A 227 -8.21 -7.50 -17.89
CA VAL A 227 -7.75 -6.79 -16.69
C VAL A 227 -7.71 -5.30 -17.01
N GLN A 228 -8.36 -4.54 -16.15
CA GLN A 228 -8.58 -3.11 -16.32
C GLN A 228 -7.45 -2.36 -15.64
N MET A 229 -6.85 -1.42 -16.36
CA MET A 229 -5.91 -0.46 -15.80
C MET A 229 -6.67 0.83 -15.50
N PRO A 230 -6.89 1.16 -14.22
CA PRO A 230 -7.45 2.44 -13.82
C PRO A 230 -6.47 3.59 -14.08
N MET A 231 -7.00 4.80 -14.18
CA MET A 231 -6.22 6.02 -14.42
C MET A 231 -6.08 6.84 -13.15
N ASN A 232 -5.03 7.64 -13.08
CA ASN A 232 -4.72 8.52 -11.96
C ASN A 232 -4.57 7.78 -10.62
N GLU A 233 -4.11 6.54 -10.67
CA GLU A 233 -3.73 5.75 -9.51
C GLU A 233 -2.50 4.91 -9.84
N TRP A 234 -1.80 4.45 -8.80
CA TRP A 234 -0.65 3.56 -8.92
C TRP A 234 -1.11 2.13 -9.21
N VAL A 235 -0.68 1.60 -10.35
CA VAL A 235 -0.99 0.23 -10.79
C VAL A 235 0.29 -0.61 -10.78
N LYS A 236 0.29 -1.72 -10.04
CA LYS A 236 1.38 -2.69 -10.08
C LYS A 236 1.34 -3.44 -11.41
N VAL A 237 2.46 -3.45 -12.13
CA VAL A 237 2.62 -4.24 -13.34
C VAL A 237 3.85 -5.10 -13.22
N GLU A 238 3.66 -6.40 -13.43
CA GLU A 238 4.73 -7.39 -13.38
C GLU A 238 4.85 -8.08 -14.73
N THR A 239 6.07 -8.43 -15.14
CA THR A 239 6.28 -9.29 -16.30
C THR A 239 7.32 -10.36 -16.01
N TYR A 240 7.11 -11.54 -16.56
CA TYR A 240 8.08 -12.63 -16.56
C TYR A 240 8.32 -13.08 -17.99
N GLN A 241 9.59 -13.14 -18.37
CA GLN A 241 10.02 -13.55 -19.69
C GLN A 241 11.09 -14.62 -19.60
N LYS A 242 10.90 -15.72 -20.35
CA LYS A 242 11.88 -16.77 -20.55
C LYS A 242 12.13 -16.98 -22.03
N LEU A 243 13.38 -16.89 -22.45
CA LEU A 243 13.77 -17.14 -23.83
C LEU A 243 13.69 -18.64 -24.15
N ASN A 244 13.44 -18.96 -25.41
CA ASN A 244 13.41 -20.33 -25.86
C ASN A 244 14.82 -20.91 -25.93
N THR A 245 14.90 -22.24 -25.81
CA THR A 245 16.11 -23.00 -26.12
C THR A 245 16.23 -23.22 -27.63
N TYR A 246 17.44 -23.56 -28.09
CA TYR A 246 17.70 -23.93 -29.49
C TYR A 246 18.77 -25.01 -29.57
N THR A 247 18.82 -25.70 -30.71
CA THR A 247 19.87 -26.68 -30.98
C THR A 247 21.14 -25.97 -31.44
N SER A 248 22.28 -26.66 -31.35
CA SER A 248 23.56 -26.17 -31.89
C SER A 248 23.56 -25.90 -33.41
N SER A 249 22.52 -26.30 -34.13
CA SER A 249 22.33 -25.99 -35.56
C SER A 249 21.44 -24.77 -35.81
N GLY A 250 21.06 -24.05 -34.75
CA GLY A 250 20.16 -22.90 -34.77
C GLY A 250 18.67 -23.25 -34.93
N SER A 251 18.27 -24.50 -34.65
CA SER A 251 16.85 -24.85 -34.66
C SER A 251 16.23 -24.41 -33.33
N MET A 252 15.29 -23.48 -33.40
CA MET A 252 14.56 -22.98 -32.23
C MET A 252 13.59 -24.04 -31.71
N ASN A 253 13.55 -24.20 -30.40
CA ASN A 253 12.44 -24.86 -29.72
C ASN A 253 11.34 -23.83 -29.42
N ASN A 254 10.12 -24.31 -29.21
CA ASN A 254 8.97 -23.48 -28.83
C ASN A 254 8.72 -23.66 -27.33
N ASP A 255 9.67 -23.27 -26.50
CA ASP A 255 9.61 -23.37 -25.04
C ASP A 255 9.84 -22.02 -24.36
N GLY A 256 9.85 -20.92 -25.12
CA GLY A 256 9.84 -19.57 -24.57
C GLY A 256 8.49 -19.23 -23.94
N VAL A 257 8.53 -18.39 -22.91
CA VAL A 257 7.37 -17.99 -22.10
C VAL A 257 7.34 -16.47 -21.94
N PHE A 258 6.15 -15.90 -21.95
CA PHE A 258 5.89 -14.54 -21.51
C PHE A 258 4.62 -14.51 -20.67
N ARG A 259 4.69 -13.91 -19.49
CA ARG A 259 3.56 -13.67 -18.59
C ARG A 259 3.56 -12.23 -18.13
N ALA A 260 2.38 -11.71 -17.86
CA ALA A 260 2.24 -10.39 -17.25
C ALA A 260 1.07 -10.38 -16.27
N TRP A 261 1.26 -9.64 -15.19
CA TRP A 261 0.26 -9.42 -14.15
C TRP A 261 0.00 -7.93 -13.98
N VAL A 262 -1.22 -7.60 -13.58
CA VAL A 262 -1.65 -6.24 -13.24
C VAL A 262 -2.37 -6.34 -11.90
N ASN A 263 -1.88 -5.64 -10.87
CA ASN A 263 -2.38 -5.74 -9.49
C ASN A 263 -2.53 -7.22 -9.03
N ASP A 264 -1.47 -8.00 -9.19
CA ASP A 264 -1.39 -9.44 -8.88
C ASP A 264 -2.28 -10.38 -9.70
N GLU A 265 -3.19 -9.84 -10.53
CA GLU A 265 -4.02 -10.63 -11.43
C GLU A 265 -3.26 -10.99 -12.71
N LEU A 266 -3.26 -12.27 -13.10
CA LEU A 266 -2.65 -12.72 -14.35
C LEU A 266 -3.40 -12.14 -15.56
N ALA A 267 -2.86 -11.06 -16.11
CA ALA A 267 -3.46 -10.32 -17.22
C ALA A 267 -3.21 -10.98 -18.58
N TYR A 268 -2.04 -11.62 -18.74
CA TYR A 268 -1.66 -12.27 -19.99
C TYR A 268 -0.67 -13.41 -19.75
N GLU A 269 -0.83 -14.49 -20.52
CA GLU A 269 0.13 -15.57 -20.60
C GLU A 269 0.24 -16.07 -22.05
N ARG A 270 1.47 -16.28 -22.49
CA ARG A 270 1.75 -17.04 -23.69
C ARG A 270 2.98 -17.91 -23.51
N GLU A 271 2.77 -19.18 -23.78
CA GLU A 271 3.83 -20.17 -23.88
C GLU A 271 4.12 -20.49 -25.36
N ASN A 272 5.14 -21.33 -25.56
CA ASN A 272 5.54 -21.83 -26.87
C ASN A 272 6.09 -20.75 -27.81
N LEU A 273 6.71 -19.71 -27.26
CA LEU A 273 7.37 -18.64 -28.03
C LEU A 273 8.73 -19.12 -28.56
N ALA A 274 9.14 -18.56 -29.70
CA ALA A 274 10.46 -18.78 -30.29
C ALA A 274 11.09 -17.42 -30.61
N TRP A 275 11.90 -16.92 -29.70
CA TRP A 275 12.56 -15.62 -29.74
C TRP A 275 13.89 -15.65 -30.49
N ARG A 276 14.72 -16.67 -30.23
CA ARG A 276 16.12 -16.72 -30.67
C ARG A 276 16.55 -18.08 -31.21
N SER A 277 17.52 -18.06 -32.12
CA SER A 277 18.13 -19.25 -32.73
C SER A 277 19.64 -19.35 -32.52
N ALA A 278 20.26 -18.41 -31.81
CA ALA A 278 21.70 -18.38 -31.56
C ALA A 278 22.04 -17.72 -30.21
N ASP A 279 23.25 -18.01 -29.72
CA ASP A 279 23.85 -17.30 -28.58
C ASP A 279 24.05 -15.83 -28.99
N GLY A 280 24.01 -14.89 -28.04
CA GLY A 280 24.15 -13.46 -28.35
C GLY A 280 22.84 -12.76 -28.73
N ASN A 281 21.70 -13.43 -28.57
CA ASN A 281 20.36 -12.86 -28.80
C ASN A 281 19.51 -12.99 -27.53
N GLY A 282 20.10 -12.62 -26.38
CA GLY A 282 19.45 -12.58 -25.07
C GLY A 282 18.55 -11.36 -24.87
N ILE A 283 18.06 -11.21 -23.65
CA ILE A 283 17.44 -9.97 -23.17
C ILE A 283 18.60 -9.01 -22.86
N GLU A 284 18.69 -7.91 -23.60
CA GLU A 284 19.80 -6.96 -23.47
C GLU A 284 19.40 -5.72 -22.69
N TYR A 285 18.11 -5.44 -22.62
CA TYR A 285 17.59 -4.37 -21.80
C TYR A 285 16.17 -4.65 -21.31
N ALA A 286 15.79 -3.88 -20.28
CA ALA A 286 14.45 -3.80 -19.76
C ALA A 286 14.16 -2.38 -19.23
N GLY A 287 12.90 -2.03 -19.01
CA GLY A 287 12.55 -0.79 -18.31
C GLY A 287 11.39 0.00 -18.92
N PRO A 288 11.17 1.22 -18.40
CA PRO A 288 10.01 2.02 -18.77
C PRO A 288 10.03 2.54 -20.21
N LEU A 289 8.84 2.80 -20.73
CA LEU A 289 8.62 3.33 -22.08
C LEU A 289 7.45 4.31 -22.05
N GLY A 290 7.59 5.49 -22.64
CA GLY A 290 6.47 6.39 -22.90
C GLY A 290 6.15 6.43 -24.39
N TYR A 291 5.25 5.58 -24.90
CA TYR A 291 4.90 5.56 -26.32
C TYR A 291 3.37 5.52 -26.58
N ASP A 292 2.81 6.69 -26.89
CA ASP A 292 1.46 6.88 -27.41
C ASP A 292 1.38 6.80 -28.95
N LEU A 293 0.69 5.80 -29.49
CA LEU A 293 0.69 5.59 -30.93
C LEU A 293 -0.11 6.62 -31.76
N TYR A 294 -0.77 7.63 -31.18
CA TYR A 294 -1.57 8.59 -31.96
C TYR A 294 -1.53 10.04 -31.41
N GLN A 295 -1.44 11.01 -32.31
CA GLN A 295 -1.09 12.43 -32.03
C GLN A 295 -2.23 13.30 -31.51
N ASP A 296 -3.43 12.74 -31.32
CA ASP A 296 -4.63 13.54 -31.01
C ASP A 296 -4.92 13.62 -29.49
N ASN A 297 -3.96 13.25 -28.64
CA ASN A 297 -4.14 13.19 -27.20
C ASN A 297 -3.68 14.49 -26.51
N ASP A 298 -4.40 14.87 -25.47
CA ASP A 298 -4.03 15.97 -24.59
C ASP A 298 -2.69 15.67 -23.89
N PRO A 299 -1.92 16.69 -23.48
CA PRO A 299 -0.70 16.49 -22.71
C PRO A 299 -0.97 15.66 -21.46
N HIS A 300 -0.16 14.62 -21.26
CA HIS A 300 -0.27 13.73 -20.11
C HIS A 300 1.10 13.24 -19.67
N THR A 301 1.17 12.65 -18.47
CA THR A 301 2.41 12.14 -17.89
C THR A 301 2.22 10.73 -17.40
N ILE A 302 3.26 9.91 -17.51
CA ILE A 302 3.30 8.57 -16.92
C ILE A 302 4.42 8.57 -15.91
N TYR A 303 4.09 8.28 -14.66
CA TYR A 303 5.10 8.07 -13.63
C TYR A 303 5.34 6.58 -13.45
N PHE A 304 6.60 6.24 -13.17
CA PHE A 304 7.07 4.90 -12.88
C PHE A 304 7.81 4.92 -11.56
N ASP A 305 7.53 3.96 -10.70
CA ASP A 305 8.18 3.82 -9.40
C ASP A 305 8.42 2.36 -9.04
N ASP A 306 9.28 2.12 -8.04
CA ASP A 306 9.57 0.81 -7.45
C ASP A 306 9.89 -0.25 -8.52
N HIS A 307 10.91 0.06 -9.34
CA HIS A 307 11.32 -0.78 -10.45
C HIS A 307 12.32 -1.84 -9.99
N VAL A 308 11.86 -3.09 -10.01
CA VAL A 308 12.64 -4.26 -9.61
C VAL A 308 12.82 -5.21 -10.78
N MET A 309 14.00 -5.80 -10.90
CA MET A 309 14.32 -6.83 -11.89
C MET A 309 15.03 -7.99 -11.20
N LEU A 310 14.52 -9.21 -11.40
CA LEU A 310 15.15 -10.44 -10.95
C LEU A 310 15.68 -11.21 -12.15
N VAL A 311 17.00 -11.20 -12.32
CA VAL A 311 17.68 -11.87 -13.42
C VAL A 311 17.85 -13.35 -13.09
N ASN A 312 17.52 -14.19 -14.08
CA ASN A 312 17.45 -15.65 -13.93
C ASN A 312 16.45 -16.14 -12.86
N GLY A 313 15.49 -15.30 -12.48
CA GLY A 313 14.45 -15.63 -11.52
C GLY A 313 13.04 -15.55 -12.09
N THR A 314 12.11 -16.08 -11.31
CA THR A 314 10.67 -16.14 -11.59
C THR A 314 9.89 -15.19 -10.68
N ARG A 315 8.59 -15.08 -10.92
CA ARG A 315 7.69 -14.34 -10.01
C ARG A 315 7.62 -15.03 -8.64
N GLU A 316 7.63 -16.35 -8.60
CA GLU A 316 7.60 -17.10 -7.36
C GLU A 316 8.88 -16.87 -6.54
N ASP A 317 10.04 -16.78 -7.21
CA ASP A 317 11.29 -16.40 -6.54
C ASP A 317 11.20 -14.98 -5.96
N TRP A 318 10.59 -14.05 -6.69
CA TRP A 318 10.31 -12.70 -6.17
C TRP A 318 9.37 -12.74 -4.96
N LEU A 319 8.25 -13.45 -5.04
CA LEU A 319 7.29 -13.51 -3.92
C LEU A 319 7.91 -14.15 -2.66
N ASN A 320 8.84 -15.10 -2.82
CA ASN A 320 9.60 -15.63 -1.70
C ASN A 320 10.65 -14.66 -1.15
N TYR A 321 11.12 -13.72 -1.99
CA TYR A 321 12.05 -12.67 -1.58
C TYR A 321 11.32 -11.53 -0.83
N ASP A 322 10.18 -11.10 -1.37
CA ASP A 322 9.32 -10.03 -0.85
C ASP A 322 8.51 -10.50 0.39
N GLY A 323 8.21 -11.80 0.45
CA GLY A 323 7.34 -12.43 1.45
C GLY A 323 8.06 -12.92 2.71
N GLY A 324 8.75 -12.03 3.43
CA GLY A 324 9.10 -12.27 4.83
C GLY A 324 7.90 -12.57 5.74
N GLU A 325 6.67 -12.34 5.26
CA GLU A 325 5.46 -12.87 5.87
C GLU A 325 5.14 -14.28 5.36
N SER A 326 5.36 -15.23 6.26
CA SER A 326 5.07 -16.65 6.14
C SER A 326 3.66 -16.95 5.64
N GLY A 327 3.58 -17.50 4.42
CA GLY A 327 2.44 -18.30 4.00
C GLY A 327 2.39 -19.61 4.79
N ASP A 328 1.44 -19.71 5.72
CA ASP A 328 1.03 -20.95 6.40
C ASP A 328 0.74 -22.05 5.37
N GLY A 329 1.64 -23.04 5.33
CA GLY A 329 1.78 -23.93 4.17
C GLY A 329 2.43 -25.29 4.46
N GLY A 330 2.12 -25.91 5.59
CA GLY A 330 2.07 -27.38 5.73
C GLY A 330 3.39 -28.15 5.87
N ASP A 331 3.65 -28.59 7.11
CA ASP A 331 4.36 -29.80 7.55
C ASP A 331 5.01 -30.69 6.46
N GLU A 332 6.30 -30.48 6.20
CA GLU A 332 7.26 -31.58 6.01
C GLU A 332 8.59 -31.24 6.68
N GLU A 333 8.79 -31.82 7.86
CA GLU A 333 10.03 -31.78 8.66
C GLU A 333 11.27 -32.10 7.80
N LYS A 334 12.05 -31.05 7.49
CA LYS A 334 13.49 -31.18 7.29
C LYS A 334 14.19 -30.33 8.34
N GLU A 335 14.81 -31.02 9.30
CA GLU A 335 15.82 -30.45 10.18
C GLU A 335 16.95 -29.84 9.34
N THR A 336 16.86 -28.54 9.11
CA THR A 336 18.01 -27.67 8.86
C THR A 336 18.28 -26.93 10.17
N ASP A 337 19.53 -26.89 10.61
CA ASP A 337 19.96 -26.18 11.83
C ASP A 337 19.37 -24.77 11.83
N ASP A 338 18.42 -24.60 12.73
CA ASP A 338 17.67 -23.41 13.07
C ASP A 338 18.64 -22.32 13.56
N THR A 339 19.01 -21.39 12.68
CA THR A 339 19.36 -20.05 13.15
C THR A 339 18.03 -19.40 13.47
N GLY A 340 17.53 -19.65 14.68
CA GLY A 340 16.21 -19.21 15.13
C GLY A 340 15.99 -17.75 14.79
N ASP A 341 14.76 -17.45 14.35
CA ASP A 341 14.30 -16.13 13.92
C ASP A 341 14.79 -15.07 14.93
N GLN A 342 15.84 -14.34 14.55
CA GLN A 342 16.36 -13.25 15.37
C GLN A 342 15.44 -12.06 15.17
N ASN A 343 14.98 -11.44 16.25
CA ASN A 343 14.17 -10.24 16.15
C ASN A 343 15.04 -9.07 15.64
N GLU A 344 14.45 -8.20 14.83
CA GLU A 344 15.12 -7.03 14.29
C GLU A 344 14.59 -5.77 14.98
N LEU A 345 15.49 -4.96 15.54
CA LEU A 345 15.16 -3.66 16.12
C LEU A 345 15.82 -2.56 15.29
N ALA A 346 15.03 -1.61 14.81
CA ALA A 346 15.51 -0.38 14.20
C ALA A 346 15.20 0.82 15.11
N ILE A 347 16.18 1.73 15.24
CA ILE A 347 16.06 2.97 16.02
C ILE A 347 16.28 4.14 15.07
N LEU A 348 15.22 4.91 14.81
CA LEU A 348 15.18 5.86 13.69
C LEU A 348 14.98 7.29 14.18
N THR A 349 15.37 8.25 13.35
CA THR A 349 15.21 9.69 13.63
C THR A 349 14.74 10.41 12.39
N GLU A 350 14.01 11.52 12.57
CA GLU A 350 13.54 12.32 11.43
C GLU A 350 14.72 12.98 10.68
N ALA A 351 14.49 13.27 9.40
CA ALA A 351 15.43 14.03 8.59
C ALA A 351 15.67 15.43 9.20
N GLY A 352 16.92 15.73 9.52
CA GLY A 352 17.32 17.00 10.14
C GLY A 352 17.06 17.10 11.65
N ALA A 353 16.57 16.05 12.31
CA ALA A 353 16.51 15.99 13.76
C ALA A 353 17.91 16.08 14.40
N ASP A 354 17.94 16.61 15.63
CA ASP A 354 19.12 16.50 16.49
C ASP A 354 19.51 15.04 16.68
N ARG A 355 20.78 14.80 17.02
CA ARG A 355 21.24 13.42 17.26
C ARG A 355 20.60 12.87 18.52
N VAL A 356 20.14 11.63 18.48
CA VAL A 356 19.56 10.91 19.60
C VAL A 356 20.58 9.90 20.10
N ARG A 357 20.92 9.99 21.39
CA ARG A 357 21.69 8.96 22.09
C ARG A 357 20.69 8.00 22.70
N TYR A 358 20.81 6.72 22.37
CA TYR A 358 19.98 5.69 22.94
C TYR A 358 20.81 4.67 23.72
N ARG A 359 20.11 3.98 24.61
CA ARG A 359 20.62 2.89 25.42
C ARG A 359 19.50 1.87 25.61
N PHE A 360 19.76 0.60 25.31
CA PHE A 360 18.80 -0.46 25.62
C PHE A 360 19.47 -1.68 26.24
N VAL A 361 18.64 -2.54 26.85
CA VAL A 361 19.06 -3.81 27.41
C VAL A 361 18.21 -4.93 26.83
N ALA A 362 18.86 -5.97 26.32
CA ALA A 362 18.21 -7.21 25.91
C ALA A 362 18.57 -8.35 26.86
N ASP A 363 17.64 -9.29 27.06
CA ASP A 363 17.86 -10.47 27.90
C ASP A 363 18.56 -11.64 27.18
N GLY A 364 18.88 -11.45 25.90
CA GLY A 364 19.74 -12.35 25.13
C GLY A 364 20.64 -11.63 24.12
N PRO A 365 21.40 -12.39 23.29
CA PRO A 365 22.46 -11.84 22.44
C PRO A 365 22.00 -10.76 21.47
N VAL A 366 22.78 -9.68 21.39
CA VAL A 366 22.55 -8.60 20.42
C VAL A 366 23.74 -8.47 19.48
N SER A 367 23.47 -8.22 18.21
CA SER A 367 24.47 -7.85 17.20
C SER A 367 23.96 -6.73 16.30
N THR A 368 24.86 -5.90 15.76
CA THR A 368 24.48 -4.87 14.78
C THR A 368 24.03 -5.53 13.48
N ALA A 369 22.94 -5.05 12.89
CA ALA A 369 22.37 -5.55 11.64
C ALA A 369 22.25 -4.42 10.60
N ASP A 370 22.30 -4.79 9.32
CA ASP A 370 22.03 -3.90 8.20
C ASP A 370 20.62 -4.22 7.70
N LEU A 371 19.64 -3.43 8.12
CA LEU A 371 18.21 -3.69 7.89
C LEU A 371 17.72 -3.06 6.57
N GLY A 372 18.56 -2.28 5.90
CA GLY A 372 18.24 -1.70 4.59
C GLY A 372 17.44 -0.41 4.74
N THR A 373 16.25 -0.37 4.15
CA THR A 373 15.35 0.79 4.22
C THR A 373 14.15 0.39 5.06
N SER A 374 13.82 1.17 6.08
CA SER A 374 12.63 0.96 6.88
C SER A 374 11.35 1.20 6.07
N PRO A 375 10.19 0.65 6.49
CA PRO A 375 8.90 0.99 5.90
C PRO A 375 8.57 2.49 5.93
N SER A 376 9.11 3.20 6.92
CA SER A 376 9.05 4.66 7.04
C SER A 376 9.96 5.41 6.05
N GLY A 377 10.75 4.71 5.23
CA GLY A 377 11.57 5.27 4.16
C GLY A 377 13.00 5.66 4.58
N ASN A 378 13.39 5.42 5.83
CA ASN A 378 14.71 5.79 6.35
C ASN A 378 15.73 4.66 6.15
N SER A 379 16.97 5.00 5.83
CA SER A 379 18.04 4.00 5.77
C SER A 379 18.48 3.58 7.17
N VAL A 380 18.46 2.27 7.43
CA VAL A 380 18.83 1.63 8.69
C VAL A 380 20.06 0.75 8.48
N SER A 381 21.21 1.16 9.03
CA SER A 381 22.47 0.46 8.80
C SER A 381 23.40 0.46 10.00
N ALA A 382 24.17 -0.61 10.16
CA ALA A 382 25.21 -0.73 11.17
C ALA A 382 26.37 0.25 10.89
N ASN A 383 26.30 1.46 11.46
CA ASN A 383 27.28 2.51 11.18
C ASN A 383 28.55 2.45 12.08
N GLY A 384 28.62 1.46 12.98
CA GLY A 384 29.78 1.16 13.81
C GLY A 384 30.08 2.19 14.90
N ASN A 385 29.12 3.07 15.19
CA ASN A 385 29.20 4.00 16.31
C ASN A 385 28.64 3.41 17.63
N ASP A 386 28.04 2.22 17.54
CA ASP A 386 27.37 1.52 18.65
C ASP A 386 28.33 0.64 19.44
N THR A 387 28.04 0.51 20.73
CA THR A 387 28.77 -0.35 21.66
C THR A 387 27.83 -1.39 22.24
N ILE A 388 28.11 -2.66 21.98
CA ILE A 388 27.40 -3.81 22.56
C ILE A 388 28.27 -4.43 23.65
N THR A 389 27.73 -4.56 24.87
CA THR A 389 28.43 -5.10 26.04
C THR A 389 27.61 -6.21 26.71
N GLU A 390 28.11 -7.44 26.68
CA GLU A 390 27.57 -8.54 27.49
C GLU A 390 27.87 -8.31 28.98
N ARG A 391 26.85 -8.40 29.84
CA ARG A 391 26.95 -8.25 31.30
C ARG A 391 27.17 -9.60 32.00
N GLU A 392 27.55 -9.55 33.28
CA GLU A 392 27.79 -10.76 34.09
C GLU A 392 26.53 -11.61 34.32
N ASP A 393 25.34 -11.04 34.16
CA ASP A 393 24.04 -11.71 34.32
C ASP A 393 23.50 -12.35 33.03
N GLY A 394 24.21 -12.20 31.91
CA GLY A 394 23.80 -12.74 30.61
C GLY A 394 23.00 -11.77 29.74
N THR A 395 22.65 -10.58 30.25
CA THR A 395 22.01 -9.52 29.45
C THR A 395 23.02 -8.77 28.57
N TYR A 396 22.52 -8.11 27.53
CA TYR A 396 23.32 -7.32 26.60
C TYR A 396 22.92 -5.84 26.71
N GLU A 397 23.89 -4.98 27.00
CA GLU A 397 23.74 -3.51 26.98
C GLU A 397 24.16 -2.97 25.62
N VAL A 398 23.30 -2.18 24.99
CA VAL A 398 23.64 -1.45 23.77
C VAL A 398 23.56 0.04 24.05
N GLU A 399 24.58 0.78 23.61
CA GLU A 399 24.62 2.24 23.63
C GLU A 399 25.04 2.73 22.24
N GLY A 400 24.31 3.68 21.67
CA GLY A 400 24.53 4.16 20.30
C GLY A 400 24.10 5.61 20.07
N LEU A 401 24.26 6.07 18.83
CA LEU A 401 23.93 7.43 18.43
C LEU A 401 23.36 7.47 17.00
N THR A 402 22.10 7.86 16.86
CA THR A 402 21.43 8.06 15.57
C THR A 402 21.08 9.54 15.34
N GLY A 403 20.68 9.94 14.12
CA GLY A 403 20.31 11.32 13.79
C GLY A 403 20.32 11.66 12.29
N ASN A 404 19.71 12.80 11.92
CA ASN A 404 19.62 13.33 10.54
C ASN A 404 18.95 12.38 9.52
N GLY A 405 17.88 11.69 9.89
CA GLY A 405 17.16 10.80 8.95
C GLY A 405 17.78 9.42 8.78
N TRP A 406 18.79 9.09 9.60
CA TRP A 406 19.41 7.75 9.60
C TRP A 406 18.83 6.92 10.75
N GLY A 407 18.87 5.60 10.60
CA GLY A 407 18.55 4.64 11.66
C GLY A 407 19.70 3.68 11.93
N ASP A 408 19.72 3.13 13.15
CA ASP A 408 20.63 2.06 13.57
C ASP A 408 19.83 0.75 13.71
N GLY A 409 20.39 -0.35 13.21
CA GLY A 409 19.74 -1.66 13.17
C GLY A 409 20.43 -2.72 14.03
N PHE A 410 19.64 -3.57 14.68
CA PHE A 410 20.11 -4.62 15.59
C PHE A 410 19.35 -5.94 15.35
N ALA A 411 20.08 -7.05 15.36
CA ALA A 411 19.53 -8.39 15.51
C ALA A 411 19.60 -8.78 16.99
N VAL A 412 18.45 -9.15 17.56
CA VAL A 412 18.21 -9.40 18.98
C VAL A 412 17.67 -10.83 19.15
N ASP A 413 18.44 -11.68 19.81
CA ASP A 413 18.05 -13.03 20.20
C ASP A 413 17.54 -13.00 21.66
N GLY A 414 16.37 -12.39 21.86
CA GLY A 414 15.76 -12.15 23.18
C GLY A 414 14.71 -11.03 23.16
N GLU A 415 14.26 -10.65 24.35
CA GLU A 415 13.37 -9.51 24.60
C GLU A 415 14.17 -8.27 25.00
N ILE A 416 13.67 -7.09 24.62
CA ILE A 416 14.18 -5.82 25.15
C ILE A 416 13.53 -5.62 26.52
N VAL A 417 14.32 -5.40 27.56
CA VAL A 417 13.84 -5.27 28.96
C VAL A 417 14.06 -3.87 29.53
N ALA A 418 14.70 -2.99 28.78
CA ALA A 418 14.83 -1.57 29.10
C ALA A 418 15.24 -0.79 27.85
N PHE A 419 14.70 0.41 27.70
CA PHE A 419 15.05 1.34 26.63
C PHE A 419 15.05 2.78 27.16
N GLU A 420 16.09 3.54 26.83
CA GLU A 420 16.24 4.95 27.18
C GLU A 420 16.78 5.70 25.96
N ALA A 421 16.24 6.90 25.69
CA ALA A 421 16.76 7.80 24.67
C ALA A 421 16.79 9.24 25.18
N GLU A 422 17.81 9.99 24.77
CA GLU A 422 17.97 11.42 25.07
C GLU A 422 18.51 12.17 23.86
N ASN A 423 18.16 13.45 23.74
CA ASN A 423 18.77 14.32 22.74
C ASN A 423 20.26 14.54 23.11
N ALA A 424 21.15 14.24 22.17
CA ALA A 424 22.60 14.28 22.41
C ALA A 424 23.16 15.71 22.39
N ASP A 425 22.45 16.64 21.77
CA ASP A 425 22.90 18.00 21.48
C ASP A 425 22.08 19.09 22.20
N SER A 426 20.93 18.74 22.79
CA SER A 426 20.07 19.67 23.53
C SER A 426 19.32 19.03 24.70
N ASP A 427 18.68 19.85 25.55
CA ASP A 427 17.81 19.39 26.65
C ASP A 427 16.33 19.19 26.18
N ALA A 428 16.07 19.19 24.87
CA ALA A 428 14.74 18.91 24.32
C ALA A 428 14.46 17.41 24.30
N ASP A 429 13.18 17.04 24.20
CA ASP A 429 12.78 15.65 24.04
C ASP A 429 13.36 15.08 22.74
N PRO A 430 13.84 13.82 22.73
CA PRO A 430 14.41 13.20 21.53
C PRO A 430 13.31 12.92 20.51
N ALA A 431 13.53 13.30 19.25
CA ALA A 431 12.66 12.95 18.13
C ALA A 431 13.14 11.64 17.50
N PHE A 432 12.52 10.53 17.88
CA PHE A 432 12.82 9.19 17.41
C PHE A 432 11.55 8.32 17.39
N TRP A 433 11.59 7.24 16.63
CA TRP A 433 10.64 6.14 16.72
C TRP A 433 11.40 4.81 16.65
N LEU A 434 10.71 3.71 16.93
CA LEU A 434 11.26 2.36 16.97
C LEU A 434 10.48 1.48 16.01
N GLU A 435 11.19 0.58 15.34
CA GLU A 435 10.53 -0.49 14.60
C GLU A 435 11.03 -1.83 15.12
N TRP A 436 10.11 -2.75 15.40
CA TRP A 436 10.36 -4.12 15.82
C TRP A 436 9.86 -5.07 14.74
N ASN A 437 10.76 -5.84 14.13
CA ASN A 437 10.48 -6.70 12.99
C ASN A 437 9.79 -5.96 11.82
N GLY A 438 10.12 -4.68 11.63
CA GLY A 438 9.57 -3.83 10.58
C GLY A 438 8.25 -3.14 10.94
N GLU A 439 7.69 -3.36 12.12
CA GLU A 439 6.48 -2.66 12.59
C GLU A 439 6.86 -1.56 13.58
N GLU A 440 6.27 -0.37 13.46
CA GLU A 440 6.51 0.72 14.41
C GLU A 440 5.94 0.34 15.80
N VAL A 441 6.74 0.50 16.85
CA VAL A 441 6.36 0.16 18.23
C VAL A 441 6.65 1.28 19.21
N ALA A 442 5.79 1.43 20.23
CA ALA A 442 6.10 2.31 21.34
C ALA A 442 7.15 1.67 22.27
N VAL A 443 7.87 2.53 23.02
CA VAL A 443 8.84 2.05 24.03
C VAL A 443 8.19 1.12 25.06
N ALA A 444 6.93 1.40 25.45
CA ALA A 444 6.21 0.62 26.45
C ALA A 444 5.96 -0.83 25.98
N ASP A 445 5.54 -0.99 24.73
CA ASP A 445 5.30 -2.31 24.12
C ASP A 445 6.61 -3.09 23.95
N LEU A 446 7.68 -2.37 23.63
CA LEU A 446 9.00 -2.97 23.45
C LEU A 446 9.61 -3.52 24.75
N VAL A 447 9.39 -2.86 25.88
CA VAL A 447 10.03 -3.24 27.17
C VAL A 447 9.18 -4.18 28.03
N GLY A 448 7.99 -4.56 27.56
CA GLY A 448 7.09 -5.45 28.28
C GLY A 448 6.66 -4.91 29.65
N ASP A 449 6.49 -3.59 29.78
CA ASP A 449 5.97 -2.95 31.01
C ASP A 449 4.44 -3.16 31.11
N ASP A 450 4.02 -4.41 30.91
CA ASP A 450 2.72 -4.89 31.37
C ASP A 450 2.77 -4.91 32.90
N GLU A 451 2.27 -3.83 33.50
CA GLU A 451 1.73 -3.92 34.86
C GLU A 451 0.75 -5.11 34.87
N GLU A 452 1.21 -6.25 35.41
CA GLU A 452 0.47 -7.51 35.40
C GLU A 452 -1.03 -7.32 35.67
N GLY A 453 -1.82 -7.52 34.61
CA GLY A 453 -3.16 -8.07 34.72
C GLY A 453 -4.29 -7.16 34.22
N THR A 454 -4.58 -7.27 32.93
CA THR A 454 -5.86 -7.80 32.43
C THR A 454 -5.66 -8.29 31.00
N GLU A 455 -6.02 -9.56 30.75
CA GLU A 455 -6.03 -10.16 29.42
C GLU A 455 -6.89 -9.32 28.46
N ASP A 456 -6.25 -8.78 27.43
CA ASP A 456 -6.64 -8.82 26.01
C ASP A 456 -8.15 -8.71 25.71
N ASP A 457 -8.65 -7.48 25.75
CA ASP A 457 -9.48 -6.95 24.68
C ASP A 457 -8.65 -5.80 24.09
N SER A 458 -7.94 -6.04 22.98
CA SER A 458 -7.37 -4.96 22.18
C SER A 458 -8.51 -4.02 21.78
N LYS A 459 -8.70 -2.94 22.55
CA LYS A 459 -9.51 -1.82 22.09
C LYS A 459 -8.76 -1.29 20.88
N SER A 460 -9.29 -1.52 19.68
CA SER A 460 -8.81 -0.86 18.49
C SER A 460 -8.92 0.64 18.74
N GLU A 461 -7.78 1.29 18.93
CA GLU A 461 -7.69 2.74 18.99
C GLU A 461 -8.13 3.25 17.60
N ASN A 462 -9.22 4.02 17.54
CA ASN A 462 -9.69 4.59 16.29
C ASN A 462 -9.13 6.00 16.13
N GLU A 463 -8.61 6.31 14.96
CA GLU A 463 -8.11 7.64 14.61
C GLU A 463 -9.20 8.46 13.93
N LEU A 464 -9.45 9.67 14.44
CA LEU A 464 -10.34 10.65 13.83
C LEU A 464 -9.56 11.89 13.43
N ALA A 465 -9.60 12.25 12.15
CA ALA A 465 -9.09 13.52 11.66
C ALA A 465 -10.24 14.44 11.22
N ILE A 466 -10.15 15.71 11.61
CA ILE A 466 -11.12 16.75 11.27
C ILE A 466 -10.41 17.82 10.44
N LEU A 467 -10.73 17.90 9.15
CA LEU A 467 -9.93 18.64 8.18
C LEU A 467 -10.72 19.78 7.53
N THR A 468 -10.02 20.81 7.08
CA THR A 468 -10.62 21.97 6.38
C THR A 468 -9.98 22.22 5.04
N GLU A 469 -10.73 22.79 4.09
CA GLU A 469 -10.18 23.11 2.77
C GLU A 469 -9.09 24.20 2.86
N PRO A 470 -8.03 24.14 2.04
CA PRO A 470 -7.05 25.23 1.94
C PRO A 470 -7.72 26.58 1.62
N GLY A 471 -7.58 27.53 2.55
CA GLY A 471 -8.17 28.87 2.43
C GLY A 471 -9.64 28.98 2.85
N ALA A 472 -10.24 27.91 3.41
CA ALA A 472 -11.53 28.00 4.08
C ALA A 472 -11.45 28.85 5.36
N ASP A 473 -12.61 29.41 5.73
CA ASP A 473 -12.80 30.01 7.05
C ASP A 473 -12.56 28.96 8.14
N ARG A 474 -12.35 29.42 9.38
CA ARG A 474 -12.17 28.51 10.51
C ARG A 474 -13.48 27.77 10.80
N VAL A 475 -13.39 26.48 11.08
CA VAL A 475 -14.51 25.61 11.46
C VAL A 475 -14.38 25.30 12.93
N ARG A 476 -15.41 25.64 13.71
CA ARG A 476 -15.56 25.17 15.08
C ARG A 476 -16.30 23.85 15.03
N TYR A 477 -15.77 22.83 15.67
CA TYR A 477 -16.42 21.53 15.78
C TYR A 477 -16.62 21.16 17.24
N ARG A 478 -17.57 20.25 17.43
CA ARG A 478 -17.88 19.59 18.68
C ARG A 478 -18.26 18.15 18.40
N PHE A 479 -17.74 17.21 19.16
CA PHE A 479 -18.20 15.83 19.10
C PHE A 479 -18.28 15.18 20.48
N VAL A 480 -18.98 14.05 20.53
CA VAL A 480 -19.07 13.20 21.72
C VAL A 480 -18.70 11.79 21.36
N ALA A 481 -17.87 11.16 22.20
CA ALA A 481 -17.53 9.75 22.09
C ALA A 481 -17.95 8.96 23.33
N ASN A 482 -18.29 7.69 23.13
CA ASN A 482 -18.68 6.75 24.20
C ASN A 482 -17.49 6.16 24.97
N GLY A 483 -16.27 6.54 24.60
CA GLY A 483 -15.08 6.18 25.36
C GLY A 483 -13.99 7.24 25.28
N PRO A 484 -12.82 6.98 25.91
CA PRO A 484 -11.73 7.94 26.04
C PRO A 484 -11.32 8.58 24.72
N VAL A 485 -11.05 9.88 24.78
CA VAL A 485 -10.52 10.63 23.64
C VAL A 485 -9.22 11.33 24.04
N SER A 486 -8.23 11.28 23.17
CA SER A 486 -6.97 12.03 23.31
C SER A 486 -6.62 12.72 21.99
N THR A 487 -5.88 13.82 22.04
CA THR A 487 -5.37 14.49 20.83
C THR A 487 -4.16 13.73 20.29
N ALA A 488 -4.07 13.58 18.98
CA ALA A 488 -2.99 12.85 18.31
C ALA A 488 -2.40 13.65 17.14
N ASP A 489 -1.13 13.42 16.85
CA ASP A 489 -0.49 13.88 15.62
C ASP A 489 -0.60 12.75 14.59
N LEU A 490 -1.43 12.94 13.57
CA LEU A 490 -1.71 11.92 12.54
C LEU A 490 -0.91 12.18 11.27
N GLY A 491 0.06 13.12 11.31
CA GLY A 491 0.96 13.40 10.20
C GLY A 491 0.25 14.06 9.02
N THR A 492 0.31 13.43 7.85
CA THR A 492 -0.33 13.93 6.62
C THR A 492 -1.45 13.00 6.22
N SER A 493 -2.67 13.53 6.14
CA SER A 493 -3.83 12.77 5.68
C SER A 493 -3.64 12.26 4.25
N PRO A 494 -4.34 11.20 3.83
CA PRO A 494 -4.38 10.76 2.44
C PRO A 494 -4.84 11.84 1.45
N SER A 495 -5.63 12.82 1.91
CA SER A 495 -6.01 13.99 1.11
C SER A 495 -4.89 15.03 0.94
N GLY A 496 -3.75 14.86 1.61
CA GLY A 496 -2.57 15.71 1.53
C GLY A 496 -2.54 16.87 2.53
N ASN A 497 -3.36 16.85 3.56
CA ASN A 497 -3.44 17.89 4.59
C ASN A 497 -2.67 17.47 5.84
N SER A 498 -1.98 18.41 6.50
CA SER A 498 -1.33 18.12 7.78
C SER A 498 -2.37 18.07 8.91
N VAL A 499 -2.35 16.98 9.68
CA VAL A 499 -3.25 16.70 10.81
C VAL A 499 -2.43 16.60 12.08
N SER A 500 -2.59 17.57 12.98
CA SER A 500 -1.74 17.67 14.17
C SER A 500 -2.56 17.99 15.42
N ALA A 501 -2.10 17.53 16.58
CA ALA A 501 -2.62 17.95 17.88
C ALA A 501 -2.25 19.42 18.14
N ASN A 502 -3.02 20.35 17.58
CA ASN A 502 -2.86 21.77 17.87
C ASN A 502 -3.62 22.08 19.18
N GLY A 503 -2.92 22.64 20.18
CA GLY A 503 -3.46 22.80 21.54
C GLY A 503 -4.64 23.79 21.71
N ASN A 504 -5.49 23.96 20.70
CA ASN A 504 -6.76 24.69 20.73
C ASN A 504 -7.95 23.83 21.14
N ASP A 505 -7.79 22.52 21.27
CA ASP A 505 -8.90 21.62 21.55
C ASP A 505 -9.07 21.36 23.04
N THR A 506 -10.30 21.17 23.46
CA THR A 506 -10.67 20.90 24.85
C THR A 506 -11.42 19.59 24.91
N ILE A 507 -10.87 18.62 25.66
CA ILE A 507 -11.49 17.33 25.92
C ILE A 507 -12.01 17.32 27.37
N THR A 508 -13.29 16.99 27.54
CA THR A 508 -13.96 16.95 28.86
C THR A 508 -14.69 15.63 29.05
N GLU A 509 -14.26 14.83 30.02
CA GLU A 509 -15.01 13.66 30.50
C GLU A 509 -16.28 14.12 31.24
N ARG A 510 -17.43 13.53 30.90
CA ARG A 510 -18.73 13.80 31.53
C ARG A 510 -19.04 12.83 32.67
N GLU A 511 -20.06 13.15 33.46
CA GLU A 511 -20.50 12.30 34.58
C GLU A 511 -21.03 10.91 34.15
N ASP A 512 -21.43 10.77 32.88
CA ASP A 512 -21.94 9.52 32.29
C ASP A 512 -20.86 8.64 31.64
N GLY A 513 -19.59 9.05 31.70
CA GLY A 513 -18.46 8.32 31.09
C GLY A 513 -18.21 8.62 29.61
N THR A 514 -19.01 9.51 28.99
CA THR A 514 -18.74 10.01 27.63
C THR A 514 -17.72 11.15 27.63
N TYR A 515 -17.10 11.41 26.49
CA TYR A 515 -16.10 12.47 26.32
C TYR A 515 -16.63 13.54 25.35
N GLU A 516 -16.73 14.79 25.79
CA GLU A 516 -17.01 15.96 24.93
C GLU A 516 -15.70 16.53 24.40
N VAL A 517 -15.62 16.75 23.10
CA VAL A 517 -14.52 17.48 22.47
C VAL A 517 -15.05 18.74 21.83
N ASP A 518 -14.40 19.86 22.10
CA ASP A 518 -14.61 21.16 21.44
C ASP A 518 -13.30 21.63 20.83
N GLY A 519 -13.31 22.01 19.55
CA GLY A 519 -12.10 22.41 18.84
C GLY A 519 -12.29 23.41 17.71
N LEU A 520 -11.19 23.77 17.05
CA LEU A 520 -11.17 24.78 15.99
C LEU A 520 -10.07 24.54 14.94
N THR A 521 -10.48 24.14 13.74
CA THR A 521 -9.58 23.95 12.59
C THR A 521 -9.80 25.01 11.49
N GLY A 522 -8.92 25.10 10.49
CA GLY A 522 -9.06 26.05 9.37
C GLY A 522 -7.82 26.18 8.47
N ASN A 523 -7.98 26.85 7.32
CA ASN A 523 -6.91 27.15 6.35
C ASN A 523 -6.15 25.93 5.78
N GLY A 524 -6.77 24.76 5.66
CA GLY A 524 -6.08 23.57 5.13
C GLY A 524 -5.38 22.73 6.20
N TRP A 525 -5.51 23.09 7.48
CA TRP A 525 -5.02 22.27 8.59
C TRP A 525 -6.11 21.31 9.06
N GLY A 526 -5.69 20.22 9.70
CA GLY A 526 -6.56 19.29 10.40
C GLY A 526 -6.17 19.10 11.86
N ASP A 527 -7.14 18.67 12.65
CA ASP A 527 -6.97 18.31 14.06
C ASP A 527 -7.16 16.78 14.18
N GLY A 528 -6.27 16.10 14.91
CA GLY A 528 -6.24 14.65 15.04
C GLY A 528 -6.59 14.16 16.44
N PHE A 529 -7.31 13.04 16.53
CA PHE A 529 -7.76 12.42 17.77
C PHE A 529 -7.61 10.90 17.73
N VAL A 530 -7.28 10.31 18.88
CA VAL A 530 -7.47 8.87 19.14
C VAL A 530 -8.71 8.71 20.00
N VAL A 531 -9.62 7.84 19.57
CA VAL A 531 -10.93 7.58 20.17
C VAL A 531 -11.03 6.09 20.53
N GLU A 532 -11.05 5.79 21.83
CA GLU A 532 -11.31 4.45 22.37
C GLU A 532 -12.83 4.19 22.48
N GLY A 533 -13.53 4.14 21.34
CA GLY A 533 -14.96 3.89 21.25
C GLY A 533 -15.59 4.51 20.00
N ASP A 534 -16.90 4.68 20.00
CA ASP A 534 -17.63 5.29 18.89
C ASP A 534 -17.87 6.78 19.13
N VAL A 535 -17.81 7.57 18.05
CA VAL A 535 -18.32 8.93 18.02
C VAL A 535 -19.84 8.86 17.88
N VAL A 536 -20.60 9.46 18.80
CA VAL A 536 -22.07 9.37 18.81
C VAL A 536 -22.78 10.64 18.34
N THR A 537 -22.08 11.78 18.38
CA THR A 537 -22.58 13.04 17.86
C THR A 537 -21.43 13.82 17.28
N PHE A 538 -21.66 14.54 16.19
CA PHE A 538 -20.69 15.46 15.61
C PHE A 538 -21.43 16.69 15.08
N GLU A 539 -20.94 17.88 15.43
CA GLU A 539 -21.46 19.17 14.99
C GLU A 539 -20.30 20.04 14.52
N ALA A 540 -20.49 20.76 13.41
CA ALA A 540 -19.53 21.75 12.93
C ALA A 540 -20.25 23.02 12.44
N GLU A 541 -19.64 24.17 12.70
CA GLU A 541 -20.11 25.48 12.25
C GLU A 541 -18.95 26.34 11.78
N ASN A 542 -19.20 27.26 10.84
CA ASN A 542 -18.21 28.25 10.47
C ASN A 542 -18.02 29.25 11.63
N ALA A 543 -16.79 29.35 12.14
CA ALA A 543 -16.48 30.15 13.31
C ALA A 543 -16.48 31.66 13.03
N ASP A 544 -16.35 32.06 11.76
CA ASP A 544 -16.17 33.44 11.32
C ASP A 544 -17.34 33.97 10.46
N SER A 545 -18.29 33.12 10.06
CA SER A 545 -19.45 33.52 9.25
C SER A 545 -20.69 32.61 9.45
N ASP A 546 -21.85 33.05 8.95
CA ASP A 546 -23.08 32.23 8.93
C ASP A 546 -23.16 31.30 7.69
N ALA A 547 -22.05 31.11 6.96
CA ALA A 547 -21.99 30.18 5.83
C ALA A 547 -21.80 28.73 6.32
N ASP A 548 -22.17 27.78 5.49
CA ASP A 548 -21.92 26.36 5.77
C ASP A 548 -20.41 26.12 5.96
N PRO A 549 -19.99 25.32 6.95
CA PRO A 549 -18.58 25.00 7.17
C PRO A 549 -18.02 24.17 6.01
N ALA A 550 -16.79 24.46 5.59
CA ALA A 550 -16.08 23.69 4.57
C ALA A 550 -15.07 22.77 5.26
N PHE A 551 -15.50 21.53 5.53
CA PHE A 551 -14.73 20.50 6.22
C PHE A 551 -15.04 19.11 5.67
N TRP A 552 -14.17 18.15 5.95
CA TRP A 552 -14.43 16.71 5.83
C TRP A 552 -13.82 15.98 7.03
N LEU A 553 -14.15 14.70 7.17
CA LEU A 553 -13.73 13.85 8.27
C LEU A 553 -13.01 12.64 7.69
N GLU A 554 -12.00 12.17 8.39
CA GLU A 554 -11.38 10.88 8.10
C GLU A 554 -11.40 10.02 9.37
N TRP A 555 -11.80 8.75 9.22
CA TRP A 555 -11.81 7.74 10.27
C TRP A 555 -10.88 6.61 9.87
N ASN A 556 -9.84 6.39 10.67
CA ASN A 556 -8.76 5.43 10.38
C ASN A 556 -8.16 5.64 8.97
N GLY A 557 -7.99 6.91 8.57
CA GLY A 557 -7.46 7.30 7.26
C GLY A 557 -8.45 7.23 6.09
N GLU A 558 -9.70 6.83 6.29
CA GLU A 558 -10.72 6.83 5.23
C GLU A 558 -11.66 8.03 5.38
N GLU A 559 -11.94 8.75 4.29
CA GLU A 559 -12.92 9.86 4.31
C GLU A 559 -14.32 9.33 4.64
N VAL A 560 -14.96 9.87 5.68
CA VAL A 560 -16.28 9.45 6.16
C VAL A 560 -17.26 10.62 6.21
N ALA A 561 -18.53 10.34 5.95
CA ALA A 561 -19.59 11.31 6.23
C ALA A 561 -19.79 11.42 7.76
N VAL A 562 -20.28 12.58 8.21
CA VAL A 562 -20.72 12.78 9.61
C VAL A 562 -21.69 11.69 10.04
N ALA A 563 -22.57 11.29 9.12
CA ALA A 563 -23.59 10.29 9.34
C ALA A 563 -22.92 8.92 9.61
N ASP A 564 -22.04 8.46 8.72
CA ASP A 564 -21.30 7.20 8.89
C ASP A 564 -20.46 7.18 10.17
N LEU A 565 -19.79 8.30 10.48
CA LEU A 565 -18.99 8.45 11.70
C LEU A 565 -19.84 8.30 12.97
N THR A 566 -21.08 8.81 12.95
CA THR A 566 -21.96 8.83 14.12
C THR A 566 -22.89 7.62 14.22
N GLY A 567 -22.71 6.62 13.35
CA GLY A 567 -23.65 5.52 13.19
C GLY A 567 -25.01 5.95 12.61
N GLY A 568 -25.09 7.17 12.09
CA GLY A 568 -26.20 7.67 11.28
C GLY A 568 -26.07 7.14 9.87
N ASN A 569 -26.57 5.94 9.62
CA ASN A 569 -26.60 5.31 8.30
C ASN A 569 -27.17 6.27 7.22
N GLU A 570 -26.37 6.74 6.26
CA GLU A 570 -26.86 7.47 5.09
C GLU A 570 -27.50 6.50 4.06
N ASP A 571 -28.78 6.75 3.76
CA ASP A 571 -29.48 6.32 2.53
C ASP A 571 -29.80 4.82 2.30
N THR A 572 -29.72 3.96 3.31
CA THR A 572 -30.81 3.00 3.49
C THR A 572 -31.67 3.50 4.61
N ASP A 573 -32.79 4.14 4.28
CA ASP A 573 -33.94 4.30 5.20
C ASP A 573 -34.10 2.92 5.88
N PRO A 574 -33.65 2.75 7.15
CA PRO A 574 -33.58 1.43 7.77
C PRO A 574 -34.99 0.86 7.67
N GLU A 575 -35.12 -0.34 7.07
CA GLU A 575 -36.45 -0.88 6.85
C GLU A 575 -37.19 -0.87 8.19
N PRO A 576 -38.36 -0.20 8.29
CA PRO A 576 -39.03 -0.01 9.57
C PRO A 576 -39.20 -1.36 10.27
N ALA A 577 -38.62 -1.50 11.46
CA ALA A 577 -38.62 -2.75 12.20
C ALA A 577 -39.76 -2.77 13.24
N GLU A 578 -40.41 -3.92 13.40
CA GLU A 578 -41.41 -4.13 14.45
C GLU A 578 -40.70 -4.51 15.76
N PHE A 579 -40.85 -3.69 16.79
CA PHE A 579 -40.30 -3.94 18.12
C PHE A 579 -41.42 -4.15 19.14
N ALA A 580 -41.32 -5.18 19.97
CA ALA A 580 -42.31 -5.46 21.00
C ALA A 580 -41.67 -5.71 22.37
N ILE A 581 -42.28 -5.15 23.40
CA ILE A 581 -41.92 -5.38 24.80
C ILE A 581 -43.05 -6.18 25.44
N LEU A 582 -42.76 -7.38 25.93
CA LEU A 582 -43.76 -8.39 26.26
C LEU A 582 -43.60 -8.86 27.71
N THR A 583 -44.72 -9.21 28.36
CA THR A 583 -44.72 -9.73 29.73
C THR A 583 -45.44 -11.08 29.84
N GLU A 584 -45.08 -11.88 30.83
CA GLU A 584 -45.75 -13.16 31.07
C GLU A 584 -47.20 -12.97 31.60
N PRO A 585 -48.15 -13.86 31.26
CA PRO A 585 -49.49 -13.84 31.85
C PRO A 585 -49.45 -13.91 33.38
N GLY A 586 -49.99 -12.87 34.04
CA GLY A 586 -49.97 -12.75 35.50
C GLY A 586 -48.70 -12.11 36.08
N ALA A 587 -47.76 -11.68 35.25
CA ALA A 587 -46.63 -10.86 35.68
C ALA A 587 -47.10 -9.49 36.19
N ASP A 588 -46.31 -8.93 37.11
CA ASP A 588 -46.43 -7.53 37.52
C ASP A 588 -46.23 -6.59 36.32
N ARG A 589 -46.60 -5.32 36.48
CA ARG A 589 -46.38 -4.34 35.42
C ARG A 589 -44.89 -4.00 35.32
N VAL A 590 -44.41 -3.85 34.10
CA VAL A 590 -43.03 -3.46 33.77
C VAL A 590 -43.07 -2.05 33.20
N ARG A 591 -42.34 -1.13 33.85
CA ARG A 591 -42.04 0.19 33.30
C ARG A 591 -40.78 0.04 32.47
N TYR A 592 -40.79 0.56 31.25
CA TYR A 592 -39.62 0.55 30.38
C TYR A 592 -39.30 1.96 29.89
N ARG A 593 -38.04 2.14 29.51
CA ARG A 593 -37.50 3.31 28.81
C ARG A 593 -36.52 2.82 27.75
N PHE A 594 -36.60 3.33 26.53
CA PHE A 594 -35.57 3.09 25.53
C PHE A 594 -35.32 4.33 24.68
N VAL A 595 -34.14 4.41 24.08
CA VAL A 595 -33.77 5.46 23.13
C VAL A 595 -33.44 4.82 21.79
N ALA A 596 -33.97 5.37 20.70
CA ALA A 596 -33.64 4.95 19.34
C ALA A 596 -32.97 6.08 18.55
N ASN A 597 -32.06 5.73 17.63
CA ASN A 597 -31.38 6.68 16.73
C ASN A 597 -32.20 7.01 15.45
N GLY A 598 -33.51 6.73 15.47
CA GLY A 598 -34.42 7.10 14.37
C GLY A 598 -35.89 7.07 14.78
N PRO A 599 -36.82 7.43 13.86
CA PRO A 599 -38.23 7.62 14.17
C PRO A 599 -38.88 6.41 14.85
N VAL A 600 -39.62 6.68 15.94
CA VAL A 600 -40.41 5.66 16.63
C VAL A 600 -41.90 6.00 16.59
N THR A 601 -42.74 5.02 16.25
CA THR A 601 -44.20 5.14 16.33
C THR A 601 -44.81 3.97 17.10
N VAL A 602 -45.83 4.24 17.91
CA VAL A 602 -46.59 3.19 18.61
C VAL A 602 -47.49 2.47 17.60
N THR A 603 -47.49 1.13 17.60
CA THR A 603 -48.27 0.31 16.67
C THR A 603 -48.96 -0.87 17.34
N ASP A 604 -50.07 -1.31 16.76
CA ASP A 604 -50.81 -2.50 17.20
C ASP A 604 -50.35 -3.70 16.36
N LEU A 605 -49.53 -4.58 16.94
CA LEU A 605 -49.01 -5.78 16.28
C LEU A 605 -49.98 -6.97 16.36
N GLU A 606 -51.20 -6.75 16.89
CA GLU A 606 -52.25 -7.74 17.18
C GLU A 606 -51.83 -8.87 18.14
N THR A 607 -50.92 -9.75 17.72
CA THR A 607 -50.46 -10.90 18.49
C THR A 607 -49.03 -11.23 18.08
N SER A 608 -48.11 -11.22 19.04
CA SER A 608 -46.73 -11.62 18.83
C SER A 608 -46.62 -13.08 18.37
N PRO A 609 -45.52 -13.49 17.73
CA PRO A 609 -45.21 -14.89 17.47
C PRO A 609 -45.20 -15.78 18.73
N SER A 610 -44.86 -15.22 19.90
CA SER A 610 -44.98 -15.88 21.21
C SER A 610 -46.43 -16.09 21.69
N GLY A 611 -47.41 -15.48 21.02
CA GLY A 611 -48.84 -15.67 21.24
C GLY A 611 -49.47 -14.68 22.23
N ASN A 612 -48.75 -13.63 22.61
CA ASN A 612 -49.21 -12.58 23.51
C ASN A 612 -49.90 -11.46 22.70
N PRO A 613 -51.00 -10.88 23.20
CA PRO A 613 -51.57 -9.69 22.60
C PRO A 613 -50.63 -8.50 22.76
N VAL A 614 -50.26 -7.89 21.64
CA VAL A 614 -49.46 -6.65 21.58
C VAL A 614 -50.37 -5.55 21.08
N SER A 615 -50.52 -4.47 21.84
CA SER A 615 -51.47 -3.41 21.48
C SER A 615 -50.87 -2.03 21.75
N ALA A 616 -50.98 -1.15 20.75
CA ALA A 616 -50.74 0.27 20.94
C ALA A 616 -51.71 0.80 22.00
N ASN A 617 -51.17 1.19 23.15
CA ASN A 617 -51.99 1.65 24.25
C ASN A 617 -51.56 3.09 24.63
N ASP A 618 -52.50 3.90 25.13
CA ASP A 618 -52.26 5.33 25.39
C ASP A 618 -51.31 5.62 26.60
N ASN A 619 -50.59 4.61 27.11
CA ASN A 619 -49.66 4.77 28.23
C ASN A 619 -48.20 4.99 27.80
N ASP A 620 -47.92 4.96 26.50
CA ASP A 620 -46.59 5.22 25.93
C ASP A 620 -46.40 6.72 25.64
N THR A 621 -45.23 7.24 26.02
CA THR A 621 -44.81 8.61 25.73
C THR A 621 -43.57 8.57 24.85
N ILE A 622 -43.64 9.22 23.69
CA ILE A 622 -42.50 9.38 22.76
C ILE A 622 -42.05 10.84 22.79
N THR A 623 -40.77 11.06 23.10
CA THR A 623 -40.09 12.36 23.13
C THR A 623 -39.04 12.41 22.03
N TYR A 624 -39.16 13.41 21.14
CA TYR A 624 -38.17 13.66 20.07
C TYR A 624 -37.13 14.67 20.53
N TYR A 625 -35.85 14.38 20.28
CA TYR A 625 -34.74 15.30 20.45
C TYR A 625 -34.28 15.87 19.11
N GLU A 626 -33.87 17.14 19.09
CA GLU A 626 -33.37 17.80 17.87
C GLU A 626 -32.12 17.12 17.27
N THR A 627 -31.46 16.25 18.05
CA THR A 627 -30.34 15.40 17.63
C THR A 627 -30.74 14.19 16.77
N GLY A 628 -32.04 13.99 16.50
CA GLY A 628 -32.53 12.84 15.71
C GLY A 628 -32.94 11.63 16.54
N TYR A 629 -32.68 11.65 17.85
CA TYR A 629 -33.02 10.56 18.77
C TYR A 629 -34.47 10.63 19.27
N TYR A 630 -35.04 9.46 19.56
CA TYR A 630 -36.38 9.28 20.09
C TYR A 630 -36.33 8.50 21.40
N GLU A 631 -36.77 9.12 22.49
CA GLU A 631 -36.93 8.46 23.78
C GLU A 631 -38.38 8.01 23.98
N VAL A 632 -38.55 6.75 24.36
CA VAL A 632 -39.84 6.12 24.62
C VAL A 632 -39.90 5.67 26.07
N GLU A 633 -40.96 6.04 26.77
CA GLU A 633 -41.28 5.55 28.12
C GLU A 633 -42.69 4.95 28.12
N GLY A 634 -42.86 3.78 28.74
CA GLY A 634 -44.14 3.07 28.73
C GLY A 634 -44.36 2.11 29.89
N LEU A 635 -45.50 1.41 29.86
CA LEU A 635 -45.88 0.46 30.91
C LEU A 635 -46.67 -0.74 30.36
N THR A 636 -46.08 -1.92 30.39
CA THR A 636 -46.76 -3.17 29.99
C THR A 636 -46.97 -4.13 31.18
N GLY A 637 -47.71 -5.24 31.04
CA GLY A 637 -47.92 -6.19 32.14
C GLY A 637 -49.03 -7.23 31.96
N ASN A 638 -49.07 -8.23 32.84
CA ASN A 638 -50.12 -9.25 32.93
C ASN A 638 -50.41 -10.00 31.60
N GLY A 639 -49.36 -10.34 30.84
CA GLY A 639 -49.49 -11.08 29.59
C GLY A 639 -49.73 -10.21 28.36
N TRP A 640 -49.73 -8.89 28.52
CA TRP A 640 -49.82 -7.94 27.40
C TRP A 640 -48.41 -7.50 26.98
N GLY A 641 -48.33 -6.97 25.77
CA GLY A 641 -47.14 -6.29 25.25
C GLY A 641 -47.49 -4.96 24.60
N ASP A 642 -46.48 -4.11 24.50
CA ASP A 642 -46.53 -2.83 23.79
C ASP A 642 -45.67 -2.93 22.53
N GLY A 643 -46.15 -2.33 21.43
CA GLY A 643 -45.60 -2.50 20.09
C GLY A 643 -45.18 -1.18 19.47
N PHE A 644 -44.05 -1.22 18.76
CA PHE A 644 -43.42 -0.07 18.12
C PHE A 644 -43.00 -0.40 16.68
N VAL A 645 -42.99 0.62 15.83
CA VAL A 645 -42.20 0.62 14.59
C VAL A 645 -41.02 1.55 14.81
N VAL A 646 -39.81 1.03 14.63
CA VAL A 646 -38.54 1.75 14.79
C VAL A 646 -37.87 1.85 13.42
N GLU A 647 -37.65 3.08 12.95
CA GLU A 647 -36.87 3.39 11.74
C GLU A 647 -35.43 3.72 12.16
N GLY A 648 -34.72 2.74 12.73
CA GLY A 648 -33.38 2.86 13.30
C GLY A 648 -33.07 1.73 14.29
N ASP A 649 -32.03 1.90 15.10
CA ASP A 649 -31.56 1.00 16.15
C ASP A 649 -31.94 1.51 17.55
N ILE A 650 -32.06 0.59 18.51
CA ILE A 650 -32.28 0.93 19.93
C ILE A 650 -30.92 1.04 20.62
N VAL A 651 -30.51 2.26 20.95
CA VAL A 651 -29.19 2.54 21.53
C VAL A 651 -29.13 2.35 23.04
N THR A 652 -30.27 2.44 23.73
CA THR A 652 -30.35 2.15 25.19
C THR A 652 -31.70 1.54 25.52
N PHE A 653 -31.72 0.63 26.49
CA PHE A 653 -32.95 0.01 26.99
C PHE A 653 -32.86 -0.24 28.50
N GLU A 654 -33.87 0.22 29.24
CA GLU A 654 -34.04 0.03 30.68
C GLU A 654 -35.44 -0.48 30.99
N ALA A 655 -35.56 -1.41 31.92
CA ALA A 655 -36.85 -1.89 32.42
C ALA A 655 -36.81 -2.17 33.93
N GLU A 656 -37.90 -1.84 34.62
CA GLU A 656 -38.07 -2.10 36.05
C GLU A 656 -39.50 -2.58 36.37
N ASN A 657 -39.66 -3.34 37.46
CA ASN A 657 -40.98 -3.73 37.93
C ASN A 657 -41.68 -2.51 38.57
N ALA A 658 -42.83 -2.14 38.02
CA ALA A 658 -43.56 -0.95 38.44
C ALA A 658 -44.34 -1.14 39.76
N ASP A 659 -44.54 -2.38 40.20
CA ASP A 659 -45.37 -2.75 41.35
C ASP A 659 -44.57 -3.37 42.52
N SER A 660 -43.30 -3.74 42.32
CA SER A 660 -42.43 -4.31 43.36
C SER A 660 -40.93 -4.11 43.08
N ASP A 661 -40.07 -4.38 44.08
CA ASP A 661 -38.61 -4.37 43.92
C ASP A 661 -38.05 -5.67 43.31
N ALA A 662 -38.90 -6.55 42.78
CA ALA A 662 -38.47 -7.78 42.11
C ALA A 662 -38.00 -7.49 40.68
N ASP A 663 -37.13 -8.33 40.14
CA ASP A 663 -36.70 -8.21 38.75
C ASP A 663 -37.92 -8.26 37.80
N PRO A 664 -37.99 -7.40 36.77
CA PRO A 664 -39.10 -7.40 35.84
C PRO A 664 -39.12 -8.69 35.01
N ALA A 665 -40.31 -9.27 34.85
CA ALA A 665 -40.51 -10.47 34.03
C ALA A 665 -40.99 -10.06 32.63
N PHE A 666 -40.03 -9.81 31.73
CA PHE A 666 -40.28 -9.41 30.35
C PHE A 666 -39.36 -10.14 29.37
N TRP A 667 -39.69 -10.07 28.09
CA TRP A 667 -38.79 -10.35 26.98
C TRP A 667 -39.06 -9.37 25.84
N LEU A 668 -38.15 -9.32 24.88
CA LEU A 668 -38.19 -8.42 23.75
C LEU A 668 -38.33 -9.22 22.47
N GLU A 669 -39.02 -8.65 21.49
CA GLU A 669 -39.06 -9.20 20.13
C GLU A 669 -38.69 -8.11 19.11
N TRP A 670 -37.82 -8.46 18.16
CA TRP A 670 -37.44 -7.65 17.01
C TRP A 670 -37.84 -8.38 15.72
N ASN A 671 -38.70 -7.76 14.92
CA ASN A 671 -39.33 -8.37 13.75
C ASN A 671 -39.97 -9.75 14.03
N GLY A 672 -40.50 -9.90 15.25
CA GLY A 672 -41.14 -11.13 15.73
C GLY A 672 -40.19 -12.24 16.20
N GLU A 673 -38.87 -11.98 16.25
CA GLU A 673 -37.89 -12.89 16.85
C GLU A 673 -37.50 -12.40 18.24
N GLU A 674 -37.37 -13.30 19.21
CA GLU A 674 -36.97 -12.95 20.57
C GLU A 674 -35.50 -12.50 20.59
N VAL A 675 -35.23 -11.33 21.18
CA VAL A 675 -33.88 -10.74 21.27
C VAL A 675 -33.49 -10.46 22.72
N ALA A 676 -32.20 -10.59 23.05
CA ALA A 676 -31.70 -10.17 24.35
C ALA A 676 -31.46 -8.65 24.35
N VAL A 677 -31.50 -8.03 25.54
CA VAL A 677 -31.19 -6.59 25.70
C VAL A 677 -29.78 -6.25 25.22
N ALA A 678 -28.84 -7.18 25.32
CA ALA A 678 -27.46 -6.99 24.86
C ALA A 678 -27.28 -7.15 23.34
N ASP A 679 -28.32 -7.62 22.64
CA ASP A 679 -28.35 -7.79 21.17
C ASP A 679 -29.18 -6.68 20.49
N LEU A 680 -29.73 -5.74 21.27
CA LEU A 680 -30.28 -4.47 20.77
C LEU A 680 -29.12 -3.51 20.54
#